data_AF-A0A945S1M8-F1
#
_entry.id   AF-A0A945S1M8-F1
#
_cell.length_a   1.000
_cell.length_b   1.000
_cell.length_c   1.000
_cell.angle_alpha   90.00
_cell.angle_beta   90.00
_cell.angle_gamma   90.00
#
_symmetry.space_group_name_H-M   'P 1'
#
loop_
_entity.id
_entity.type
_entity.pdbx_description
1 polymer ?
#
loop_
_entity_poly.entity_id
_entity_poly.type
_entity_poly.pdbx_seq_one_letter_code
_entity_poly.pdbx_strand_id
1 'polypeptide(L)'
;MIRYIVAAISLCILSARAADIPPLVLLDEGASLAAWKGLKATSDLTAHGAISARWEGAGTGGVASLRPAPADWSRHNCLVLEVHSDTDDERLIVIAATSPTEEHGVGSYYMHRLTVNWRGWRTVRIPFSVFGEARSPKGWDAIASFVLHSRGWNIEPTPGTVLHLDNIRLEYSPKLARRKVPKRVTHAHPELTPWTGELTFPVFPWDEIFAFAESDEEAGRILKGVVSSARKQTDRPIIKRVFKLDDIPETQRDGRYKYAGDNGEVFALAMHDCRNGAMLNSRLVSMALAARQTGESAHLGWVVRQLREVATWSPLQRPGWTQYRKEATLAEGGDGNWLATGYSMRAIVHTLLLVDDRLPVGLLTDLRGLLQKEIASIQDDWKTKRPWFVRSDYPATNQWVLPSAAMAYACLYLGDEANREAYDMAVYNLARTCLAQGDDGSWSEGLSYGLMSAEYLFWAAWAMARNGDQRLLQYGFARNFADWIIHMTMPGGYCVNAFDCGTSSLGTRSHNSFLLSALLVDRPDVFWAGENLFPRVPTALSGLLFRYHSAARDGAKTEPKTYAVYPHEQVLTWRSSWEPKHATGLWIRGGSKRDSHCHRDNGHVSIYNGREPILIECGTPSYADRDLPVKYSPAAGHNTLQIGEVKPSGRGCHTPLAVQRLDGTGGHVTVDGTNAFTGADEWLRDVRWTNKGEVTVVDTVVLNETVPAGTEVLRFHTGSSIPLGLSGNAGKWASEWSSVRMAFSATAAMVIDQVPWPDRSGPKGHQCLRIMAASPTRELTLTTTITFTPSKPKGHDAVPYEQYRRQHTPEGSTQNLQVIQAEAMVGKDARFTVSEKKVGAKTSIYNWNDPGQTLSARIGVGQAGWYRIMLKCCTGANHGIPVRSVAIDGKIPFREAASLVFESSGGWSNETDDWEMRALGVEAVPGGYAFFFTKGMHTLELVNEEGGGLNVDYVVLYPGDMPKAEAIKRVDPTRVD
;
A
#
# COMPACT_ATOMS: atom_id res chain seq x y z
N MET A 1 4.23 39.19 22.45
CA MET A 1 3.46 39.27 23.71
C MET A 1 2.10 39.97 23.54
N ILE A 2 2.03 41.15 22.90
CA ILE A 2 0.75 41.88 22.67
C ILE A 2 -0.18 41.20 21.64
N ARG A 3 0.35 40.46 20.66
CA ARG A 3 -0.47 39.66 19.71
C ARG A 3 -1.16 38.43 20.33
N TYR A 4 -0.68 37.93 21.48
CA TYR A 4 -1.30 36.82 22.20
C TYR A 4 -2.50 37.27 23.07
N ILE A 5 -2.52 38.54 23.47
CA ILE A 5 -3.60 39.10 24.32
C ILE A 5 -4.83 39.48 23.48
N VAL A 6 -4.64 39.91 22.22
CA VAL A 6 -5.76 40.26 21.32
C VAL A 6 -6.52 39.02 20.84
N ALA A 7 -5.83 37.89 20.62
CA ALA A 7 -6.49 36.62 20.28
C ALA A 7 -7.30 36.04 21.46
N ALA A 8 -6.83 36.22 22.69
CA ALA A 8 -7.54 35.78 23.90
C ALA A 8 -8.82 36.60 24.18
N ILE A 9 -8.78 37.92 23.92
CA ILE A 9 -9.94 38.80 24.15
C ILE A 9 -11.02 38.64 23.07
N SER A 10 -10.65 38.37 21.81
CA SER A 10 -11.63 38.02 20.77
C SER A 10 -12.28 36.64 20.99
N LEU A 11 -11.58 35.70 21.64
CA LEU A 11 -12.14 34.39 22.01
C LEU A 11 -13.15 34.50 23.16
N CYS A 12 -12.91 35.40 24.13
CA CYS A 12 -13.83 35.64 25.26
C CYS A 12 -15.15 36.31 24.86
N ILE A 13 -15.15 37.13 23.79
CA ILE A 13 -16.38 37.81 23.33
C ILE A 13 -17.25 36.90 22.45
N LEU A 14 -16.68 35.87 21.81
CA LEU A 14 -17.44 34.84 21.07
C LEU A 14 -17.93 33.69 21.97
N SER A 15 -17.28 33.41 23.09
CA SER A 15 -17.78 32.44 24.09
C SER A 15 -18.97 32.94 24.91
N ALA A 16 -19.17 34.26 25.01
CA ALA A 16 -20.26 34.85 25.79
C ALA A 16 -21.66 34.76 25.11
N ARG A 17 -21.75 34.39 23.82
CA ARG A 17 -23.05 34.23 23.12
C ARG A 17 -23.53 32.79 22.95
N ALA A 18 -22.70 31.80 23.27
CA ALA A 18 -23.04 30.38 23.08
C ALA A 18 -23.53 29.68 24.37
N ALA A 19 -23.62 30.40 25.48
CA ALA A 19 -23.72 29.80 26.82
C ALA A 19 -25.12 29.54 27.38
N ASP A 20 -26.22 29.95 26.75
CA ASP A 20 -27.58 29.72 27.30
C ASP A 20 -28.61 29.28 26.21
N ILE A 21 -28.35 28.18 25.51
CA ILE A 21 -29.44 27.49 24.80
C ILE A 21 -29.97 26.40 25.75
N PRO A 22 -31.14 26.61 26.38
CA PRO A 22 -31.68 25.63 27.32
C PRO A 22 -31.96 24.30 26.59
N PRO A 23 -31.76 23.15 27.25
CA PRO A 23 -32.11 21.87 26.65
C PRO A 23 -33.59 21.82 26.28
N LEU A 24 -33.90 21.27 25.10
CA LEU A 24 -35.28 20.99 24.72
C LEU A 24 -35.63 19.59 25.21
N VAL A 25 -36.42 19.50 26.28
CA VAL A 25 -36.85 18.22 26.85
C VAL A 25 -37.94 17.60 25.98
N LEU A 26 -37.72 16.35 25.56
CA LEU A 26 -38.65 15.53 24.79
C LEU A 26 -39.29 14.42 25.65
N LEU A 27 -38.62 14.00 26.73
CA LEU A 27 -39.08 13.02 27.71
C LEU A 27 -38.27 13.18 29.01
N ASP A 28 -38.92 13.38 30.15
CA ASP A 28 -38.28 13.49 31.48
C ASP A 28 -39.26 13.14 32.62
N GLU A 29 -40.50 13.60 32.53
CA GLU A 29 -41.54 13.35 33.54
C GLU A 29 -42.88 12.89 32.94
N GLY A 30 -43.84 12.55 33.80
CA GLY A 30 -45.15 11.98 33.41
C GLY A 30 -45.92 12.80 32.37
N ALA A 31 -45.84 14.13 32.45
CA ALA A 31 -46.49 15.01 31.50
C ALA A 31 -45.89 14.90 30.09
N SER A 32 -44.55 14.85 29.98
CA SER A 32 -43.86 14.69 28.69
C SER A 32 -44.05 13.29 28.10
N LEU A 33 -44.10 12.26 28.96
CA LEU A 33 -44.31 10.87 28.54
C LEU A 33 -45.71 10.63 27.96
N ALA A 34 -46.74 11.35 28.43
CA ALA A 34 -48.10 11.23 27.91
C ALA A 34 -48.23 11.61 26.42
N ALA A 35 -47.29 12.40 25.89
CA ALA A 35 -47.25 12.76 24.47
C ALA A 35 -46.68 11.64 23.57
N TRP A 36 -46.07 10.61 24.16
CA TRP A 36 -45.50 9.48 23.44
C TRP A 36 -46.51 8.35 23.28
N LYS A 37 -46.61 7.81 22.06
CA LYS A 37 -47.29 6.55 21.78
C LYS A 37 -46.28 5.41 21.79
N GLY A 38 -46.66 4.26 22.35
CA GLY A 38 -45.82 3.05 22.38
C GLY A 38 -44.87 2.94 23.58
N LEU A 39 -44.86 3.93 24.48
CA LEU A 39 -44.12 3.90 25.75
C LEU A 39 -45.11 3.77 26.92
N LYS A 40 -44.70 3.09 27.99
CA LYS A 40 -45.47 2.95 29.25
C LYS A 40 -44.68 3.58 30.40
N ALA A 41 -45.34 4.38 31.22
CA ALA A 41 -44.75 4.90 32.46
C ALA A 41 -44.46 3.77 33.44
N THR A 42 -43.30 3.79 34.10
CA THR A 42 -42.95 2.88 35.19
C THR A 42 -42.14 3.62 36.25
N SER A 43 -42.36 3.27 37.51
CA SER A 43 -41.55 3.69 38.65
C SER A 43 -40.57 2.61 39.12
N ASP A 44 -40.56 1.44 38.47
CA ASP A 44 -39.81 0.26 38.93
C ASP A 44 -38.31 0.41 38.65
N LEU A 45 -37.95 1.23 37.67
CA LEU A 45 -36.58 1.44 37.22
C LEU A 45 -36.44 2.82 36.60
N THR A 46 -35.72 3.73 37.25
CA THR A 46 -35.56 5.13 36.81
C THR A 46 -34.09 5.53 36.80
N ALA A 47 -33.70 6.45 35.91
CA ALA A 47 -32.37 7.06 35.92
C ALA A 47 -32.43 8.42 36.63
N HIS A 48 -33.53 9.16 36.37
CA HIS A 48 -33.84 10.44 36.97
C HIS A 48 -35.32 10.49 37.42
N GLY A 49 -35.64 11.37 38.37
CA GLY A 49 -37.01 11.62 38.78
C GLY A 49 -37.76 10.39 39.34
N ALA A 50 -39.10 10.44 39.28
CA ALA A 50 -39.98 9.43 39.87
C ALA A 50 -40.45 8.34 38.88
N ILE A 51 -40.27 8.54 37.56
CA ILE A 51 -40.70 7.59 36.53
C ILE A 51 -39.71 7.56 35.36
N SER A 52 -39.70 6.44 34.61
CA SER A 52 -39.06 6.33 33.29
C SER A 52 -40.03 5.74 32.27
N ALA A 53 -39.61 5.70 31.01
CA ALA A 53 -40.41 5.17 29.90
C ALA A 53 -40.00 3.74 29.53
N ARG A 54 -40.85 2.78 29.82
CA ARG A 54 -40.67 1.38 29.43
C ARG A 54 -41.13 1.14 28.00
N TRP A 55 -40.25 0.60 27.16
CA TRP A 55 -40.50 0.27 25.76
C TRP A 55 -40.37 -1.23 25.48
N GLU A 56 -41.50 -1.94 25.49
CA GLU A 56 -41.60 -3.36 25.05
C GLU A 56 -41.56 -3.50 23.52
N GLY A 57 -41.80 -2.40 22.80
CA GLY A 57 -41.70 -2.36 21.35
C GLY A 57 -40.30 -2.70 20.84
N ALA A 58 -39.27 -2.47 21.66
CA ALA A 58 -37.88 -2.86 21.39
C ALA A 58 -37.74 -4.36 21.04
N GLY A 59 -38.49 -5.23 21.72
CA GLY A 59 -38.45 -6.68 21.50
C GLY A 59 -39.58 -7.26 20.64
N THR A 60 -40.58 -6.45 20.28
CA THR A 60 -41.78 -6.91 19.52
C THR A 60 -41.91 -6.28 18.14
N GLY A 61 -41.13 -5.24 17.83
CA GLY A 61 -41.25 -4.45 16.60
C GLY A 61 -42.23 -3.28 16.72
N GLY A 62 -42.79 -3.05 17.91
CA GLY A 62 -43.67 -1.92 18.20
C GLY A 62 -42.90 -0.59 18.19
N VAL A 63 -43.51 0.43 17.58
CA VAL A 63 -42.90 1.76 17.41
C VAL A 63 -43.19 2.65 18.62
N ALA A 64 -42.18 3.37 19.11
CA ALA A 64 -42.40 4.49 20.03
C ALA A 64 -42.33 5.82 19.26
N SER A 65 -43.30 6.70 19.44
CA SER A 65 -43.37 7.93 18.64
C SER A 65 -43.93 9.13 19.40
N LEU A 66 -43.28 10.28 19.21
CA LEU A 66 -43.75 11.61 19.60
C LEU A 66 -44.32 12.32 18.37
N ARG A 67 -45.64 12.53 18.34
CA ARG A 67 -46.37 13.10 17.20
C ARG A 67 -47.53 14.01 17.68
N PRO A 68 -47.50 15.33 17.40
CA PRO A 68 -46.38 16.07 16.80
C PRO A 68 -45.17 16.14 17.74
N ALA A 69 -43.97 16.20 17.18
CA ALA A 69 -42.78 16.61 17.93
C ALA A 69 -42.64 18.15 17.89
N PRO A 70 -41.86 18.77 18.81
CA PRO A 70 -41.49 20.17 18.67
C PRO A 70 -40.87 20.45 17.30
N ALA A 71 -41.34 21.50 16.62
CA ALA A 71 -41.03 21.72 15.21
C ALA A 71 -39.59 22.17 14.96
N ASP A 72 -39.03 23.00 15.83
CA ASP A 72 -37.72 23.61 15.63
C ASP A 72 -36.68 23.03 16.59
N TRP A 73 -35.77 22.23 16.02
CA TRP A 73 -34.60 21.64 16.68
C TRP A 73 -33.31 22.36 16.28
N SER A 74 -33.37 23.35 15.37
CA SER A 74 -32.21 23.97 14.73
C SER A 74 -31.30 24.74 15.68
N ARG A 75 -31.82 25.09 16.87
CA ARG A 75 -31.06 25.72 17.95
C ARG A 75 -30.16 24.75 18.71
N HIS A 76 -30.33 23.45 18.52
CA HIS A 76 -29.56 22.39 19.17
C HIS A 76 -28.73 21.64 18.13
N ASN A 77 -27.76 20.84 18.57
CA ASN A 77 -26.91 20.07 17.66
C ASN A 77 -26.59 18.64 18.14
N CYS A 78 -27.21 18.23 19.24
CA CYS A 78 -27.03 16.93 19.86
C CYS A 78 -28.37 16.43 20.42
N LEU A 79 -28.69 15.18 20.13
CA LEU A 79 -29.70 14.41 20.85
C LEU A 79 -29.04 13.71 22.04
N VAL A 80 -29.66 13.80 23.21
CA VAL A 80 -29.23 13.08 24.42
C VAL A 80 -30.38 12.22 24.89
N LEU A 81 -30.09 10.96 25.24
CA LEU A 81 -31.06 10.02 25.77
C LEU A 81 -30.37 9.11 26.78
N GLU A 82 -31.09 8.74 27.83
CA GLU A 82 -30.63 7.71 28.75
C GLU A 82 -31.35 6.40 28.45
N VAL A 83 -30.57 5.33 28.36
CA VAL A 83 -31.06 4.03 27.93
C VAL A 83 -30.58 2.97 28.89
N HIS A 84 -31.53 2.29 29.53
CA HIS A 84 -31.30 1.06 30.26
C HIS A 84 -31.56 -0.15 29.37
N SER A 85 -30.70 -1.16 29.48
CA SER A 85 -31.00 -2.51 28.99
C SER A 85 -30.77 -3.55 30.07
N ASP A 86 -31.62 -4.57 30.10
CA ASP A 86 -31.53 -5.66 31.08
C ASP A 86 -30.47 -6.72 30.71
N THR A 87 -29.81 -6.56 29.55
CA THR A 87 -28.86 -7.51 28.98
C THR A 87 -27.87 -6.80 28.07
N ASP A 88 -26.66 -7.33 27.95
CA ASP A 88 -25.55 -6.80 27.18
C ASP A 88 -25.42 -7.37 25.76
N ASP A 89 -26.24 -8.35 25.35
CA ASP A 89 -26.24 -8.74 23.94
C ASP A 89 -26.64 -7.57 23.02
N GLU A 90 -26.10 -7.60 21.81
CA GLU A 90 -26.24 -6.51 20.85
C GLU A 90 -27.66 -6.40 20.29
N ARG A 91 -28.25 -5.20 20.35
CA ARG A 91 -29.52 -4.83 19.71
C ARG A 91 -29.34 -3.57 18.87
N LEU A 92 -30.12 -3.45 17.80
CA LEU A 92 -30.17 -2.23 17.00
C LEU A 92 -31.52 -1.54 17.12
N ILE A 93 -31.48 -0.23 17.32
CA ILE A 93 -32.64 0.65 17.31
C ILE A 93 -32.40 1.73 16.27
N VAL A 94 -33.41 2.05 15.50
CA VAL A 94 -33.41 3.17 14.57
C VAL A 94 -34.11 4.36 15.22
N ILE A 95 -33.41 5.48 15.26
CA ILE A 95 -33.91 6.78 15.70
C ILE A 95 -34.19 7.61 14.45
N ALA A 96 -35.42 8.07 14.28
CA ALA A 96 -35.84 8.84 13.11
C ALA A 96 -36.52 10.15 13.51
N ALA A 97 -36.11 11.26 12.88
CA ALA A 97 -36.75 12.56 12.99
C ALA A 97 -37.27 12.97 11.61
N THR A 98 -38.59 12.97 11.43
CA THR A 98 -39.24 13.27 10.16
C THR A 98 -39.25 14.76 9.91
N SER A 99 -38.79 15.18 8.74
CA SER A 99 -38.80 16.57 8.28
C SER A 99 -39.41 16.65 6.88
N PRO A 100 -40.76 16.78 6.79
CA PRO A 100 -41.47 16.63 5.52
C PRO A 100 -41.14 17.68 4.47
N THR A 101 -41.20 17.29 3.20
CA THR A 101 -41.17 18.18 2.04
C THR A 101 -42.42 18.02 1.18
N GLU A 102 -42.69 18.98 0.30
CA GLU A 102 -43.83 18.93 -0.63
C GLU A 102 -43.76 17.70 -1.55
N GLU A 103 -42.56 17.31 -2.01
CA GLU A 103 -42.34 16.20 -2.93
C GLU A 103 -42.53 14.81 -2.30
N HIS A 104 -42.23 14.65 -1.01
CA HIS A 104 -42.12 13.32 -0.38
C HIS A 104 -42.92 13.18 0.93
N GLY A 105 -43.65 14.22 1.34
CA GLY A 105 -44.46 14.23 2.56
C GLY A 105 -43.67 13.75 3.79
N VAL A 106 -44.29 12.92 4.62
CA VAL A 106 -43.67 12.31 5.83
C VAL A 106 -42.53 11.33 5.53
N GLY A 107 -42.20 11.11 4.26
CA GLY A 107 -41.18 10.18 3.83
C GLY A 107 -39.75 10.72 3.85
N SER A 108 -39.55 12.03 4.08
CA SER A 108 -38.25 12.67 4.26
C SER A 108 -37.90 12.75 5.75
N TYR A 109 -36.74 12.21 6.15
CA TYR A 109 -36.35 12.16 7.56
C TYR A 109 -34.83 12.07 7.76
N TYR A 110 -34.39 12.46 8.95
CA TYR A 110 -33.05 12.17 9.47
C TYR A 110 -33.08 10.86 10.24
N MET A 111 -32.04 10.03 10.10
CA MET A 111 -31.96 8.71 10.74
C MET A 111 -30.61 8.44 11.36
N HIS A 112 -30.61 7.82 12.55
CA HIS A 112 -29.43 7.25 13.16
C HIS A 112 -29.71 5.83 13.67
N ARG A 113 -28.72 4.94 13.56
CA ARG A 113 -28.77 3.58 14.11
C ARG A 113 -28.00 3.56 15.43
N LEU A 114 -28.70 3.28 16.52
CA LEU A 114 -28.12 3.11 17.84
C LEU A 114 -27.95 1.61 18.13
N THR A 115 -26.71 1.19 18.35
CA THR A 115 -26.40 -0.14 18.89
C THR A 115 -26.45 -0.08 20.41
N VAL A 116 -27.24 -0.95 21.03
CA VAL A 116 -27.30 -1.16 22.48
C VAL A 116 -26.66 -2.51 22.78
N ASN A 117 -25.49 -2.50 23.42
CA ASN A 117 -24.69 -3.69 23.75
C ASN A 117 -24.11 -3.60 25.17
N TRP A 118 -24.90 -3.05 26.09
CA TRP A 118 -24.54 -2.89 27.50
C TRP A 118 -25.74 -3.24 28.36
N ARG A 119 -25.47 -3.77 29.55
CA ARG A 119 -26.45 -3.92 30.63
C ARG A 119 -26.41 -2.68 31.53
N GLY A 120 -27.56 -2.26 32.06
CA GLY A 120 -27.67 -1.11 32.96
C GLY A 120 -27.94 0.20 32.22
N TRP A 121 -27.98 1.31 32.98
CA TRP A 121 -28.17 2.67 32.45
C TRP A 121 -26.92 3.19 31.74
N ARG A 122 -27.13 3.87 30.62
CA ARG A 122 -26.08 4.63 29.92
C ARG A 122 -26.65 5.89 29.28
N THR A 123 -25.97 7.01 29.46
CA THR A 123 -26.26 8.25 28.72
C THR A 123 -25.64 8.16 27.32
N VAL A 124 -26.47 8.30 26.29
CA VAL A 124 -26.06 8.31 24.89
C VAL A 124 -26.18 9.74 24.35
N ARG A 125 -25.10 10.23 23.73
CA ARG A 125 -25.05 11.55 23.09
C ARG A 125 -24.81 11.39 21.59
N ILE A 126 -25.76 11.84 20.77
CA ILE A 126 -25.79 11.63 19.33
C ILE A 126 -25.78 13.00 18.62
N PRO A 127 -24.65 13.41 18.02
CA PRO A 127 -24.60 14.63 17.22
C PRO A 127 -25.56 14.60 16.03
N PHE A 128 -26.24 15.70 15.70
CA PHE A 128 -27.07 15.75 14.47
C PHE A 128 -26.26 15.44 13.21
N SER A 129 -24.97 15.78 13.20
CA SER A 129 -24.03 15.50 12.11
C SER A 129 -23.81 14.02 11.77
N VAL A 130 -24.24 13.08 12.64
CA VAL A 130 -24.14 11.64 12.38
C VAL A 130 -25.47 11.00 12.00
N PHE A 131 -26.54 11.80 11.89
CA PHE A 131 -27.77 11.34 11.28
C PHE A 131 -27.59 11.34 9.76
N GLY A 132 -27.92 10.21 9.14
CA GLY A 132 -28.06 10.14 7.69
C GLY A 132 -29.34 10.83 7.25
N GLU A 133 -29.31 11.41 6.05
CA GLU A 133 -30.49 11.97 5.40
C GLU A 133 -31.14 10.89 4.53
N ALA A 134 -32.44 10.68 4.71
CA ALA A 134 -33.25 9.88 3.81
C ALA A 134 -34.10 10.80 2.93
N ARG A 135 -33.91 10.68 1.62
CA ARG A 135 -34.52 11.54 0.59
C ARG A 135 -34.02 12.98 0.73
N SER A 136 -34.91 13.94 0.96
CA SER A 136 -34.59 15.36 1.05
C SER A 136 -35.30 15.98 2.25
N PRO A 137 -34.82 15.76 3.50
CA PRO A 137 -35.38 16.41 4.69
C PRO A 137 -35.34 17.94 4.56
N LYS A 138 -36.39 18.64 5.00
CA LYS A 138 -36.48 20.11 4.87
C LYS A 138 -35.46 20.84 5.74
N GLY A 139 -35.21 20.34 6.95
CA GLY A 139 -34.32 20.97 7.93
C GLY A 139 -34.64 20.58 9.37
N TRP A 140 -33.69 20.81 10.27
CA TRP A 140 -33.91 20.62 11.71
C TRP A 140 -34.87 21.66 12.31
N ASP A 141 -35.17 22.74 11.59
CA ASP A 141 -36.18 23.76 11.90
C ASP A 141 -37.62 23.34 11.52
N ALA A 142 -37.80 22.15 10.95
CA ALA A 142 -39.07 21.66 10.45
C ALA A 142 -39.30 20.17 10.75
N ILE A 143 -39.22 19.77 12.02
CA ILE A 143 -39.47 18.39 12.49
C ILE A 143 -40.96 18.17 12.74
N ALA A 144 -41.55 17.14 12.11
CA ALA A 144 -42.95 16.78 12.29
C ALA A 144 -43.15 15.65 13.33
N SER A 145 -42.19 14.72 13.43
CA SER A 145 -42.26 13.61 14.37
C SER A 145 -40.91 13.06 14.75
N PHE A 146 -40.81 12.53 15.97
CA PHE A 146 -39.65 11.79 16.45
C PHE A 146 -40.05 10.35 16.80
N VAL A 147 -39.30 9.37 16.29
CA VAL A 147 -39.74 7.98 16.25
C VAL A 147 -38.59 7.02 16.53
N LEU A 148 -38.85 6.02 17.36
CA LEU A 148 -37.95 4.92 17.65
C LEU A 148 -38.51 3.63 17.03
N HIS A 149 -37.67 2.97 16.24
CA HIS A 149 -37.99 1.74 15.53
C HIS A 149 -37.07 0.61 15.98
N SER A 150 -37.63 -0.56 16.22
CA SER A 150 -36.93 -1.82 16.41
C SER A 150 -37.13 -2.79 15.25
N ARG A 151 -37.82 -2.35 14.19
CA ARG A 151 -38.07 -3.09 12.96
C ARG A 151 -37.96 -2.18 11.74
N GLY A 152 -37.43 -2.70 10.64
CA GLY A 152 -37.25 -2.00 9.36
C GLY A 152 -35.79 -1.61 9.10
N TRP A 153 -35.43 -1.19 7.88
CA TRP A 153 -34.04 -0.82 7.52
C TRP A 153 -32.99 -1.90 7.84
N ASN A 154 -33.35 -3.17 7.61
CA ASN A 154 -32.56 -4.36 7.95
C ASN A 154 -32.27 -4.52 9.46
N ILE A 155 -33.19 -4.07 10.33
CA ILE A 155 -33.19 -4.43 11.75
C ILE A 155 -34.45 -5.24 12.07
N GLU A 156 -34.29 -6.27 12.91
CA GLU A 156 -35.40 -7.04 13.47
C GLU A 156 -35.36 -6.93 15.00
N PRO A 157 -36.55 -6.91 15.65
CA PRO A 157 -36.61 -6.79 17.09
C PRO A 157 -36.13 -8.10 17.72
N THR A 158 -35.36 -7.99 18.80
CA THR A 158 -34.89 -9.17 19.54
C THR A 158 -35.95 -9.60 20.56
N PRO A 159 -36.58 -10.78 20.42
CA PRO A 159 -37.68 -11.20 21.30
C PRO A 159 -37.29 -11.12 22.78
N GLY A 160 -38.21 -10.60 23.60
CA GLY A 160 -37.98 -10.41 25.04
C GLY A 160 -37.22 -9.14 25.43
N THR A 161 -36.73 -8.35 24.46
CA THR A 161 -36.05 -7.08 24.76
C THR A 161 -37.02 -6.04 25.30
N VAL A 162 -36.69 -5.49 26.46
CA VAL A 162 -37.32 -4.32 27.05
C VAL A 162 -36.23 -3.28 27.27
N LEU A 163 -36.50 -2.04 26.86
CA LEU A 163 -35.62 -0.91 27.13
C LEU A 163 -36.35 0.11 27.98
N HIS A 164 -35.62 0.72 28.91
CA HIS A 164 -36.13 1.89 29.64
C HIS A 164 -35.42 3.13 29.10
N LEU A 165 -36.21 4.14 28.80
CA LEU A 165 -35.75 5.41 28.27
C LEU A 165 -36.05 6.50 29.28
N ASP A 166 -35.08 7.38 29.49
CA ASP A 166 -35.21 8.49 30.41
C ASP A 166 -34.49 9.73 29.85
N ASN A 167 -34.89 10.91 30.32
CA ASN A 167 -34.23 12.19 30.06
C ASN A 167 -33.82 12.41 28.58
N ILE A 168 -34.76 12.17 27.66
CA ILE A 168 -34.57 12.44 26.22
C ILE A 168 -34.67 13.94 26.01
N ARG A 169 -33.60 14.55 25.51
CA ARG A 169 -33.55 15.99 25.28
C ARG A 169 -32.61 16.36 24.14
N LEU A 170 -32.75 17.57 23.64
CA LEU A 170 -31.81 18.17 22.71
C LEU A 170 -30.93 19.17 23.45
N GLU A 171 -29.64 19.15 23.16
CA GLU A 171 -28.66 20.06 23.73
C GLU A 171 -27.88 20.77 22.62
N TYR A 172 -27.43 21.99 22.91
CA TYR A 172 -26.44 22.67 22.10
C TYR A 172 -25.05 22.44 22.68
N SER A 173 -24.18 21.77 21.92
CA SER A 173 -22.78 21.55 22.26
C SER A 173 -21.88 22.49 21.46
N PRO A 174 -21.19 23.46 22.10
CA PRO A 174 -20.20 24.30 21.45
C PRO A 174 -19.06 23.49 20.80
N LYS A 175 -18.72 22.32 21.35
CA LYS A 175 -17.71 21.38 20.80
C LYS A 175 -18.14 20.82 19.43
N LEU A 176 -19.42 20.45 19.29
CA LEU A 176 -19.96 19.95 18.01
C LEU A 176 -20.14 21.07 16.98
N ALA A 177 -20.47 22.29 17.40
CA ALA A 177 -20.60 23.44 16.50
C ALA A 177 -19.28 23.83 15.81
N ARG A 178 -18.14 23.58 16.47
CA ARG A 178 -16.80 23.81 15.89
C ARG A 178 -16.38 22.73 14.88
N ARG A 179 -16.99 21.53 14.92
CA ARG A 179 -16.75 20.47 13.93
C ARG A 179 -17.56 20.73 12.66
N LYS A 180 -16.90 21.20 11.59
CA LYS A 180 -17.53 21.29 10.26
C LYS A 180 -18.04 19.93 9.81
N VAL A 181 -19.36 19.75 9.75
CA VAL A 181 -20.03 18.62 9.09
C VAL A 181 -19.49 18.50 7.66
N PRO A 182 -19.04 17.32 7.21
CA PRO A 182 -18.65 17.16 5.82
C PRO A 182 -19.87 17.42 4.93
N LYS A 183 -19.81 18.43 4.06
CA LYS A 183 -20.69 18.48 2.89
C LYS A 183 -20.43 17.21 2.08
N ARG A 184 -21.49 16.62 1.51
CA ARG A 184 -21.35 15.56 0.49
C ARG A 184 -20.34 16.05 -0.55
N VAL A 185 -19.29 15.26 -0.80
CA VAL A 185 -18.23 15.64 -1.74
C VAL A 185 -18.87 15.71 -3.12
N THR A 186 -19.04 16.92 -3.66
CA THR A 186 -19.30 17.11 -5.09
C THR A 186 -17.97 17.05 -5.80
N HIS A 187 -17.74 16.01 -6.60
CA HIS A 187 -16.49 15.84 -7.33
C HIS A 187 -16.44 16.84 -8.49
N ALA A 188 -15.35 17.62 -8.60
CA ALA A 188 -15.18 18.60 -9.65
C ALA A 188 -15.27 17.95 -11.05
N HIS A 189 -15.80 18.69 -12.02
CA HIS A 189 -15.87 18.28 -13.42
C HIS A 189 -14.72 18.93 -14.21
N PRO A 190 -14.06 18.21 -15.13
CA PRO A 190 -12.95 18.73 -15.90
C PRO A 190 -13.44 19.65 -17.01
N GLU A 191 -12.64 20.67 -17.30
CA GLU A 191 -12.70 21.41 -18.55
C GLU A 191 -11.70 20.80 -19.52
N LEU A 192 -12.20 20.06 -20.51
CA LEU A 192 -11.39 19.43 -21.54
C LEU A 192 -11.61 20.14 -22.86
N THR A 193 -10.53 20.66 -23.46
CA THR A 193 -10.57 21.07 -24.87
C THR A 193 -10.83 19.84 -25.74
N PRO A 194 -11.75 19.89 -26.71
CA PRO A 194 -11.94 18.80 -27.66
C PRO A 194 -10.63 18.46 -28.36
N TRP A 195 -10.30 17.17 -28.44
CA TRP A 195 -9.13 16.71 -29.17
C TRP A 195 -9.55 16.32 -30.59
N THR A 196 -8.83 16.82 -31.59
CA THR A 196 -9.20 16.73 -33.01
C THR A 196 -8.39 15.71 -33.82
N GLY A 197 -7.55 14.91 -33.17
CA GLY A 197 -6.80 13.84 -33.85
C GLY A 197 -7.66 12.62 -34.15
N GLU A 198 -7.18 11.73 -35.02
CA GLU A 198 -7.88 10.51 -35.45
C GLU A 198 -7.78 9.40 -34.40
N LEU A 199 -8.85 8.63 -34.21
CA LEU A 199 -8.78 7.40 -33.42
C LEU A 199 -7.87 6.41 -34.12
N THR A 200 -6.64 6.30 -33.66
CA THR A 200 -5.69 5.28 -34.10
C THR A 200 -4.88 4.83 -32.92
N PHE A 201 -4.46 3.57 -32.97
CA PHE A 201 -3.53 3.07 -31.98
C PHE A 201 -2.10 3.31 -32.45
N PRO A 202 -1.20 3.86 -31.60
CA PRO A 202 0.19 4.10 -31.99
C PRO A 202 0.89 2.79 -32.39
N VAL A 203 1.58 2.78 -33.52
CA VAL A 203 2.40 1.64 -33.94
C VAL A 203 3.50 1.42 -32.92
N PHE A 204 3.55 0.22 -32.35
CA PHE A 204 4.65 -0.20 -31.49
C PHE A 204 5.83 -0.67 -32.33
N PRO A 205 7.06 -0.18 -32.08
CA PRO A 205 8.24 -0.60 -32.81
C PRO A 205 8.76 -1.95 -32.26
N TRP A 206 7.93 -3.00 -32.32
CA TRP A 206 8.26 -4.30 -31.73
C TRP A 206 9.56 -4.87 -32.28
N ASP A 207 9.78 -4.74 -33.58
CA ASP A 207 10.98 -5.26 -34.23
C ASP A 207 12.24 -4.53 -33.74
N GLU A 208 12.17 -3.21 -33.50
CA GLU A 208 13.27 -2.44 -32.89
C GLU A 208 13.50 -2.84 -31.44
N ILE A 209 12.43 -3.01 -30.66
CA ILE A 209 12.50 -3.42 -29.26
C ILE A 209 13.15 -4.80 -29.12
N PHE A 210 12.81 -5.74 -30.01
CA PHE A 210 13.41 -7.07 -30.02
C PHE A 210 14.86 -7.06 -30.46
N ALA A 211 15.20 -6.28 -31.49
CA ALA A 211 16.59 -6.07 -31.89
C ALA A 211 17.42 -5.43 -30.77
N PHE A 212 16.84 -4.47 -30.03
CA PHE A 212 17.45 -3.90 -28.85
C PHE A 212 17.66 -4.96 -27.75
N ALA A 213 16.69 -5.83 -27.52
CA ALA A 213 16.81 -6.92 -26.53
C ALA A 213 17.89 -7.97 -26.87
N GLU A 214 18.36 -8.01 -28.12
CA GLU A 214 19.52 -8.86 -28.51
C GLU A 214 20.85 -8.24 -28.08
N SER A 215 20.93 -6.90 -27.95
CA SER A 215 22.15 -6.18 -27.58
C SER A 215 22.18 -5.66 -26.13
N ASP A 216 21.01 -5.49 -25.48
CA ASP A 216 20.90 -5.11 -24.07
C ASP A 216 20.64 -6.33 -23.18
N GLU A 217 21.55 -6.61 -22.25
CA GLU A 217 21.50 -7.79 -21.39
C GLU A 217 20.21 -7.85 -20.54
N GLU A 218 19.81 -6.72 -19.95
CA GLU A 218 18.63 -6.61 -19.09
C GLU A 218 17.35 -6.92 -19.91
N ALA A 219 17.15 -6.24 -21.04
CA ALA A 219 16.03 -6.48 -21.95
C ALA A 219 16.02 -7.92 -22.50
N GLY A 220 17.18 -8.46 -22.88
CA GLY A 220 17.32 -9.83 -23.34
C GLY A 220 16.91 -10.86 -22.29
N ARG A 221 17.30 -10.64 -21.02
CA ARG A 221 16.90 -11.50 -19.90
C ARG A 221 15.41 -11.40 -19.58
N ILE A 222 14.80 -10.21 -19.65
CA ILE A 222 13.33 -10.04 -19.53
C ILE A 222 12.61 -10.88 -20.59
N LEU A 223 13.03 -10.75 -21.85
CA LEU A 223 12.40 -11.41 -22.97
C LEU A 223 12.56 -12.94 -22.91
N LYS A 224 13.76 -13.43 -22.57
CA LYS A 224 14.01 -14.86 -22.30
C LYS A 224 13.13 -15.39 -21.17
N GLY A 225 12.94 -14.60 -20.10
CA GLY A 225 12.06 -14.94 -18.98
C GLY A 225 10.60 -15.10 -19.42
N VAL A 226 10.08 -14.17 -20.22
CA VAL A 226 8.73 -14.25 -20.79
C VAL A 226 8.57 -15.50 -21.66
N VAL A 227 9.51 -15.74 -22.58
CA VAL A 227 9.46 -16.91 -23.48
C VAL A 227 9.55 -18.23 -22.70
N SER A 228 10.43 -18.32 -21.70
CA SER A 228 10.52 -19.50 -20.82
C SER A 228 9.23 -19.76 -20.06
N SER A 229 8.60 -18.70 -19.52
CA SER A 229 7.31 -18.80 -18.85
C SER A 229 6.20 -19.22 -19.82
N ALA A 230 6.20 -18.69 -21.05
CA ALA A 230 5.23 -19.03 -22.09
C ALA A 230 5.33 -20.50 -22.51
N ARG A 231 6.54 -21.03 -22.69
CA ARG A 231 6.77 -22.46 -22.98
C ARG A 231 6.24 -23.39 -21.88
N LYS A 232 6.30 -22.98 -20.61
CA LYS A 232 5.68 -23.74 -19.50
C LYS A 232 4.16 -23.63 -19.48
N GLN A 233 3.60 -22.63 -20.16
CA GLN A 233 2.18 -22.35 -20.17
C GLN A 233 1.45 -22.99 -21.35
N THR A 234 2.13 -23.37 -22.44
CA THR A 234 1.52 -24.07 -23.59
C THR A 234 0.80 -25.35 -23.17
N ASP A 235 1.32 -26.05 -22.16
CA ASP A 235 0.76 -27.30 -21.62
C ASP A 235 -0.38 -27.07 -20.63
N ARG A 236 -0.60 -25.83 -20.20
CA ARG A 236 -1.68 -25.51 -19.26
C ARG A 236 -3.02 -25.36 -20.00
N PRO A 237 -4.13 -25.83 -19.40
CA PRO A 237 -5.46 -25.58 -19.94
C PRO A 237 -5.72 -24.09 -20.13
N ILE A 238 -6.45 -23.77 -21.20
CA ILE A 238 -7.03 -22.43 -21.37
C ILE A 238 -7.99 -22.14 -20.22
N ILE A 239 -8.12 -20.86 -19.88
CA ILE A 239 -9.12 -20.35 -18.95
C ILE A 239 -10.47 -20.46 -19.63
N LYS A 240 -11.41 -21.20 -19.02
CA LYS A 240 -12.78 -21.35 -19.51
C LYS A 240 -13.75 -20.64 -18.58
N ARG A 241 -14.84 -20.11 -19.14
CA ARG A 241 -15.93 -19.54 -18.34
C ARG A 241 -16.84 -20.64 -17.85
N VAL A 242 -17.04 -20.68 -16.53
CA VAL A 242 -17.94 -21.64 -15.88
C VAL A 242 -19.32 -21.03 -15.65
N PHE A 243 -20.33 -21.89 -15.55
CA PHE A 243 -21.74 -21.51 -15.48
C PHE A 243 -22.47 -22.08 -14.26
N LYS A 244 -21.79 -22.87 -13.42
CA LYS A 244 -22.30 -23.38 -12.16
C LYS A 244 -21.31 -23.11 -11.03
N LEU A 245 -21.82 -22.96 -9.81
CA LEU A 245 -20.99 -22.75 -8.61
C LEU A 245 -19.99 -23.88 -8.39
N ASP A 246 -20.42 -25.14 -8.59
CA ASP A 246 -19.60 -26.33 -8.34
C ASP A 246 -18.39 -26.44 -9.27
N ASP A 247 -18.46 -25.80 -10.44
CA ASP A 247 -17.36 -25.75 -11.40
C ASP A 247 -16.30 -24.70 -11.03
N ILE A 248 -16.60 -23.77 -10.11
CA ILE A 248 -15.62 -22.82 -9.58
C ILE A 248 -14.78 -23.55 -8.52
N PRO A 249 -13.44 -23.65 -8.67
CA PRO A 249 -12.61 -24.24 -7.64
C PRO A 249 -12.75 -23.49 -6.32
N GLU A 250 -12.79 -24.18 -5.19
CA GLU A 250 -13.11 -23.56 -3.90
C GLU A 250 -12.17 -22.39 -3.52
N THR A 251 -10.87 -22.54 -3.82
CA THR A 251 -9.85 -21.49 -3.63
C THR A 251 -10.04 -20.26 -4.53
N GLN A 252 -11.00 -20.32 -5.44
CA GLN A 252 -11.35 -19.27 -6.40
C GLN A 252 -12.68 -18.59 -6.13
N ARG A 253 -13.45 -19.05 -5.16
CA ARG A 253 -14.73 -18.46 -4.78
C ARG A 253 -14.48 -17.24 -3.89
N ASP A 254 -15.11 -16.11 -4.22
CA ASP A 254 -15.10 -14.93 -3.35
C ASP A 254 -15.82 -15.26 -2.05
N GLY A 255 -15.13 -15.19 -0.90
CA GLY A 255 -15.65 -15.67 0.38
C GLY A 255 -17.01 -15.12 0.79
N ARG A 256 -17.43 -13.96 0.24
CA ARG A 256 -18.74 -13.36 0.52
C ARG A 256 -19.91 -14.16 -0.04
N TYR A 257 -19.67 -15.07 -0.99
CA TYR A 257 -20.74 -15.94 -1.54
C TYR A 257 -21.45 -16.76 -0.45
N LYS A 258 -20.74 -17.10 0.63
CA LYS A 258 -21.28 -17.86 1.77
C LYS A 258 -22.35 -17.09 2.54
N TYR A 259 -22.36 -15.76 2.45
CA TYR A 259 -23.29 -14.87 3.15
C TYR A 259 -24.41 -14.35 2.23
N ALA A 260 -24.39 -14.71 0.96
CA ALA A 260 -25.35 -14.24 -0.04
C ALA A 260 -26.67 -15.04 -0.05
N GLY A 261 -26.77 -16.15 0.71
CA GLY A 261 -27.96 -17.02 0.66
C GLY A 261 -28.19 -17.56 -0.75
N ASP A 262 -29.44 -17.51 -1.22
CA ASP A 262 -29.85 -18.00 -2.55
C ASP A 262 -29.17 -17.25 -3.70
N ASN A 263 -28.65 -16.03 -3.44
CA ASN A 263 -27.89 -15.25 -4.41
C ASN A 263 -26.44 -15.75 -4.60
N GLY A 264 -25.98 -16.70 -3.79
CA GLY A 264 -24.57 -17.10 -3.70
C GLY A 264 -23.98 -17.59 -5.01
N GLU A 265 -24.72 -18.37 -5.80
CA GLU A 265 -24.25 -18.85 -7.11
C GLU A 265 -24.07 -17.69 -8.11
N VAL A 266 -25.08 -16.83 -8.23
CA VAL A 266 -25.06 -15.67 -9.14
C VAL A 266 -23.87 -14.74 -8.79
N PHE A 267 -23.69 -14.43 -7.51
CA PHE A 267 -22.57 -13.61 -7.06
C PHE A 267 -21.22 -14.29 -7.31
N ALA A 268 -21.07 -15.57 -6.96
CA ALA A 268 -19.81 -16.30 -7.16
C ALA A 268 -19.42 -16.36 -8.64
N LEU A 269 -20.40 -16.61 -9.51
CA LEU A 269 -20.22 -16.62 -10.95
C LEU A 269 -19.77 -15.25 -11.46
N ALA A 270 -20.35 -14.14 -10.98
CA ALA A 270 -19.95 -12.78 -11.37
C ALA A 270 -18.54 -12.41 -10.88
N MET A 271 -18.18 -12.83 -9.66
CA MET A 271 -16.83 -12.63 -9.11
C MET A 271 -15.78 -13.50 -9.81
N HIS A 272 -16.16 -14.67 -10.31
CA HIS A 272 -15.25 -15.54 -11.04
C HIS A 272 -14.84 -14.93 -12.40
N ASP A 273 -15.73 -14.17 -13.06
CA ASP A 273 -15.36 -13.41 -14.26
C ASP A 273 -14.24 -12.38 -13.95
N CYS A 274 -14.28 -11.72 -12.78
CA CYS A 274 -13.21 -10.80 -12.36
C CYS A 274 -11.86 -11.53 -12.23
N ARG A 275 -11.86 -12.72 -11.65
CA ARG A 275 -10.66 -13.53 -11.52
C ARG A 275 -10.14 -13.99 -12.88
N ASN A 276 -11.02 -14.43 -13.77
CA ASN A 276 -10.66 -14.84 -15.13
C ASN A 276 -10.06 -13.68 -15.92
N GLY A 277 -10.69 -12.50 -15.90
CA GLY A 277 -10.15 -11.28 -16.52
C GLY A 277 -8.76 -10.91 -16.00
N ALA A 278 -8.56 -10.95 -14.68
CA ALA A 278 -7.24 -10.70 -14.08
C ALA A 278 -6.20 -11.74 -14.52
N MET A 279 -6.57 -13.03 -14.60
CA MET A 279 -5.69 -14.09 -15.07
C MET A 279 -5.33 -13.94 -16.55
N LEU A 280 -6.27 -13.50 -17.41
CA LEU A 280 -6.00 -13.23 -18.83
C LEU A 280 -4.89 -12.20 -19.01
N ASN A 281 -4.86 -11.14 -18.21
CA ASN A 281 -3.79 -10.13 -18.29
C ASN A 281 -2.39 -10.72 -18.05
N SER A 282 -2.27 -11.68 -17.14
CA SER A 282 -0.98 -12.34 -16.85
C SER A 282 -0.59 -13.40 -17.89
N ARG A 283 -1.58 -14.14 -18.40
CA ARG A 283 -1.38 -15.36 -19.19
C ARG A 283 -1.45 -15.12 -20.69
N LEU A 284 -2.42 -14.35 -21.15
CA LEU A 284 -2.69 -14.16 -22.56
C LEU A 284 -1.68 -13.20 -23.18
N VAL A 285 -1.40 -12.07 -22.51
CA VAL A 285 -0.46 -11.04 -22.99
C VAL A 285 0.98 -11.59 -23.08
N SER A 286 1.42 -12.36 -22.09
CA SER A 286 2.76 -12.99 -22.10
C SER A 286 2.90 -14.02 -23.21
N MET A 287 1.87 -14.85 -23.44
CA MET A 287 1.83 -15.81 -24.54
C MET A 287 1.84 -15.13 -25.91
N ALA A 288 1.12 -14.01 -26.06
CA ALA A 288 1.11 -13.23 -27.30
C ALA A 288 2.46 -12.58 -27.58
N LEU A 289 3.11 -12.03 -26.56
CA LEU A 289 4.46 -11.46 -26.68
C LEU A 289 5.47 -12.56 -27.08
N ALA A 290 5.41 -13.74 -26.46
CA ALA A 290 6.25 -14.87 -26.84
C ALA A 290 5.96 -15.37 -28.26
N ALA A 291 4.69 -15.43 -28.69
CA ALA A 291 4.32 -15.78 -30.05
C ALA A 291 4.85 -14.77 -31.07
N ARG A 292 4.77 -13.47 -30.75
CA ARG A 292 5.29 -12.38 -31.60
C ARG A 292 6.81 -12.51 -31.77
N GLN A 293 7.54 -12.66 -30.65
CA GLN A 293 9.00 -12.76 -30.62
C GLN A 293 9.55 -14.03 -31.28
N THR A 294 8.99 -15.20 -30.96
CA THR A 294 9.61 -16.49 -31.34
C THR A 294 9.11 -17.02 -32.69
N GLY A 295 7.93 -16.59 -33.14
CA GLY A 295 7.26 -17.19 -34.30
C GLY A 295 6.79 -18.63 -34.08
N GLU A 296 6.92 -19.20 -32.86
CA GLU A 296 6.52 -20.58 -32.57
C GLU A 296 5.00 -20.77 -32.67
N SER A 297 4.56 -21.71 -33.52
CA SER A 297 3.13 -22.00 -33.77
C SER A 297 2.39 -22.50 -32.53
N ALA A 298 3.10 -23.12 -31.58
CA ALA A 298 2.52 -23.59 -30.31
C ALA A 298 2.00 -22.43 -29.45
N HIS A 299 2.77 -21.34 -29.34
CA HIS A 299 2.36 -20.14 -28.60
C HIS A 299 1.15 -19.48 -29.25
N LEU A 300 1.21 -19.23 -30.57
CA LEU A 300 0.11 -18.62 -31.32
C LEU A 300 -1.14 -19.51 -31.29
N GLY A 301 -0.99 -20.82 -31.44
CA GLY A 301 -2.10 -21.77 -31.36
C GLY A 301 -2.80 -21.75 -29.99
N TRP A 302 -2.05 -21.60 -28.90
CA TRP A 302 -2.63 -21.43 -27.56
C TRP A 302 -3.38 -20.10 -27.45
N VAL A 303 -2.81 -18.99 -27.93
CA VAL A 303 -3.45 -17.66 -27.96
C VAL A 303 -4.76 -17.70 -28.73
N VAL A 304 -4.78 -18.30 -29.92
CA VAL A 304 -6.00 -18.47 -30.74
C VAL A 304 -7.07 -19.27 -30.01
N ARG A 305 -6.71 -20.37 -29.34
CA ARG A 305 -7.68 -21.16 -28.54
C ARG A 305 -8.24 -20.36 -27.38
N GLN A 306 -7.40 -19.63 -26.64
CA GLN A 306 -7.83 -18.82 -25.51
C GLN A 306 -8.73 -17.66 -25.97
N LEU A 307 -8.40 -16.99 -27.08
CA LEU A 307 -9.21 -15.90 -27.63
C LEU A 307 -10.56 -16.39 -28.18
N ARG A 308 -10.62 -17.58 -28.80
CA ARG A 308 -11.89 -18.18 -29.22
C ARG A 308 -12.82 -18.43 -28.04
N GLU A 309 -12.29 -18.93 -26.94
CA GLU A 309 -13.06 -19.08 -25.70
C GLU A 309 -13.56 -17.71 -25.19
N VAL A 310 -12.68 -16.70 -25.11
CA VAL A 310 -13.05 -15.35 -24.67
C VAL A 310 -14.07 -14.68 -25.59
N ALA A 311 -14.04 -14.93 -26.90
CA ALA A 311 -15.03 -14.41 -27.84
C ALA A 311 -16.47 -14.86 -27.52
N THR A 312 -16.64 -15.95 -26.76
CA THR A 312 -17.95 -16.41 -26.27
C THR A 312 -18.43 -15.68 -25.00
N TRP A 313 -17.56 -14.90 -24.35
CA TRP A 313 -17.86 -14.25 -23.08
C TRP A 313 -18.58 -12.92 -23.31
N SER A 314 -19.87 -12.98 -23.67
CA SER A 314 -20.71 -11.79 -23.89
C SER A 314 -21.90 -11.79 -22.92
N PRO A 315 -22.02 -10.84 -21.98
CA PRO A 315 -21.03 -9.80 -21.66
C PRO A 315 -19.79 -10.40 -20.97
N LEU A 316 -18.68 -9.65 -20.97
CA LEU A 316 -17.42 -10.01 -20.29
C LEU A 316 -17.60 -10.08 -18.77
N GLN A 317 -18.39 -9.17 -18.20
CA GLN A 317 -18.86 -9.22 -16.81
C GLN A 317 -20.33 -9.63 -16.80
N ARG A 318 -20.66 -10.82 -16.28
CA ARG A 318 -22.07 -11.18 -16.06
C ARG A 318 -22.67 -10.34 -14.91
N PRO A 319 -23.99 -10.07 -14.95
CA PRO A 319 -24.70 -9.45 -13.83
C PRO A 319 -24.59 -10.27 -12.55
N GLY A 320 -24.69 -9.61 -11.40
CA GLY A 320 -24.78 -10.28 -10.09
C GLY A 320 -23.68 -9.92 -9.10
N TRP A 321 -22.72 -9.08 -9.48
CA TRP A 321 -21.60 -8.69 -8.61
C TRP A 321 -22.05 -7.87 -7.39
N THR A 322 -23.27 -7.34 -7.39
CA THR A 322 -23.91 -6.68 -6.23
C THR A 322 -24.64 -7.66 -5.30
N GLN A 323 -24.80 -8.93 -5.68
CA GLN A 323 -25.67 -9.88 -4.99
C GLN A 323 -24.97 -10.63 -3.83
N TYR A 324 -24.09 -9.96 -3.09
CA TYR A 324 -23.29 -10.55 -2.00
C TYR A 324 -24.03 -10.62 -0.64
N ARG A 325 -25.35 -10.36 -0.62
CA ARG A 325 -26.21 -10.42 0.57
C ARG A 325 -27.52 -11.13 0.22
N LYS A 326 -28.13 -11.78 1.21
CA LYS A 326 -29.39 -12.53 1.05
C LYS A 326 -30.56 -11.63 0.61
N GLU A 327 -30.56 -10.36 1.03
CA GLU A 327 -31.63 -9.41 0.74
C GLU A 327 -31.36 -8.59 -0.54
N ALA A 328 -30.22 -8.81 -1.20
CA ALA A 328 -29.92 -8.10 -2.43
C ALA A 328 -30.89 -8.55 -3.54
N THR A 329 -31.37 -7.59 -4.31
CA THR A 329 -32.18 -7.83 -5.51
C THR A 329 -31.44 -7.30 -6.71
N LEU A 330 -31.44 -8.06 -7.80
CA LEU A 330 -30.87 -7.63 -9.07
C LEU A 330 -31.92 -6.85 -9.85
N ALA A 331 -31.61 -5.61 -10.23
CA ALA A 331 -32.53 -4.76 -10.98
C ALA A 331 -32.75 -5.30 -12.41
N GLU A 332 -33.84 -4.87 -13.03
CA GLU A 332 -34.11 -5.15 -14.45
C GLU A 332 -32.97 -4.59 -15.32
N GLY A 333 -32.35 -5.47 -16.12
CA GLY A 333 -31.13 -5.17 -16.89
C GLY A 333 -29.81 -5.30 -16.11
N GLY A 334 -29.84 -5.82 -14.88
CA GLY A 334 -28.63 -6.15 -14.12
C GLY A 334 -28.02 -4.99 -13.33
N ASP A 335 -26.81 -5.19 -12.82
CA ASP A 335 -26.01 -4.24 -12.03
C ASP A 335 -24.90 -3.53 -12.84
N GLY A 336 -24.84 -3.80 -14.15
CA GLY A 336 -23.94 -3.13 -15.09
C GLY A 336 -22.50 -3.62 -15.05
N ASN A 337 -21.62 -2.94 -15.79
CA ASN A 337 -20.20 -3.24 -15.84
C ASN A 337 -19.49 -3.06 -14.50
N TRP A 338 -18.38 -3.77 -14.36
CA TRP A 338 -17.54 -3.73 -13.16
C TRP A 338 -16.08 -4.09 -13.52
N LEU A 339 -15.31 -4.63 -12.56
CA LEU A 339 -13.88 -4.87 -12.74
C LEU A 339 -13.56 -5.87 -13.88
N ALA A 340 -14.37 -6.92 -14.09
CA ALA A 340 -14.07 -7.90 -15.14
C ALA A 340 -14.16 -7.34 -16.55
N THR A 341 -15.02 -6.34 -16.78
CA THR A 341 -15.12 -5.63 -18.07
C THR A 341 -13.78 -4.98 -18.39
N GLY A 342 -13.26 -4.14 -17.48
CA GLY A 342 -11.97 -3.47 -17.67
C GLY A 342 -10.80 -4.45 -17.77
N TYR A 343 -10.77 -5.49 -16.92
CA TYR A 343 -9.74 -6.52 -16.98
C TYR A 343 -9.71 -7.26 -18.32
N SER A 344 -10.85 -7.74 -18.78
CA SER A 344 -10.92 -8.60 -19.95
C SER A 344 -10.74 -7.80 -21.25
N MET A 345 -11.34 -6.62 -21.35
CA MET A 345 -11.12 -5.72 -22.50
C MET A 345 -9.64 -5.35 -22.67
N ARG A 346 -8.96 -4.96 -21.57
CA ARG A 346 -7.52 -4.66 -21.63
C ARG A 346 -6.71 -5.88 -22.10
N ALA A 347 -7.00 -7.06 -21.56
CA ALA A 347 -6.29 -8.28 -21.95
C ALA A 347 -6.49 -8.60 -23.44
N ILE A 348 -7.70 -8.46 -23.97
CA ILE A 348 -8.01 -8.64 -25.39
C ILE A 348 -7.19 -7.64 -26.21
N VAL A 349 -7.29 -6.34 -25.94
CA VAL A 349 -6.63 -5.32 -26.77
C VAL A 349 -5.11 -5.44 -26.71
N HIS A 350 -4.50 -5.62 -25.53
CA HIS A 350 -3.04 -5.87 -25.43
C HIS A 350 -2.59 -7.08 -26.25
N THR A 351 -3.40 -8.13 -26.30
CA THR A 351 -3.11 -9.33 -27.09
C THR A 351 -3.19 -9.03 -28.58
N LEU A 352 -4.24 -8.32 -29.01
CA LEU A 352 -4.42 -7.95 -30.40
C LEU A 352 -3.27 -7.08 -30.91
N LEU A 353 -2.82 -6.10 -30.11
CA LEU A 353 -1.67 -5.25 -30.45
C LEU A 353 -0.35 -6.00 -30.68
N LEU A 354 -0.26 -7.26 -30.23
CA LEU A 354 0.93 -8.09 -30.39
C LEU A 354 0.81 -9.04 -31.57
N VAL A 355 -0.39 -9.51 -31.93
CA VAL A 355 -0.56 -10.65 -32.85
C VAL A 355 -1.78 -10.56 -33.78
N ASP A 356 -2.50 -9.44 -33.88
CA ASP A 356 -3.71 -9.37 -34.70
C ASP A 356 -3.49 -9.72 -36.18
N ASP A 357 -2.34 -9.31 -36.73
CA ASP A 357 -1.83 -9.66 -38.05
C ASP A 357 -1.59 -11.17 -38.26
N ARG A 358 -1.63 -11.96 -37.18
CA ARG A 358 -1.42 -13.42 -37.16
C ARG A 358 -2.67 -14.21 -36.76
N LEU A 359 -3.80 -13.54 -36.50
CA LEU A 359 -5.04 -14.21 -36.09
C LEU A 359 -5.92 -14.61 -37.30
N PRO A 360 -6.74 -15.67 -37.17
CA PRO A 360 -7.77 -15.96 -38.17
C PRO A 360 -8.76 -14.80 -38.31
N VAL A 361 -9.04 -14.37 -39.54
CA VAL A 361 -9.90 -13.22 -39.85
C VAL A 361 -11.26 -13.28 -39.13
N GLY A 362 -11.93 -14.44 -39.13
CA GLY A 362 -13.21 -14.62 -38.44
C GLY A 362 -13.12 -14.37 -36.93
N LEU A 363 -12.05 -14.86 -36.27
CA LEU A 363 -11.83 -14.62 -34.85
C LEU A 363 -11.56 -13.14 -34.56
N LEU A 364 -10.78 -12.47 -35.41
CA LEU A 364 -10.53 -11.04 -35.28
C LEU A 364 -11.83 -10.24 -35.40
N THR A 365 -12.69 -10.59 -36.35
CA THR A 365 -14.03 -9.98 -36.50
C THR A 365 -14.88 -10.19 -35.25
N ASP A 366 -14.93 -11.41 -34.70
CA ASP A 366 -15.70 -11.72 -33.48
C ASP A 366 -15.22 -10.90 -32.28
N LEU A 367 -13.90 -10.78 -32.10
CA LEU A 367 -13.30 -10.00 -31.01
C LEU A 367 -13.55 -8.50 -31.16
N ARG A 368 -13.44 -7.95 -32.37
CA ARG A 368 -13.77 -6.53 -32.64
C ARG A 368 -15.26 -6.26 -32.37
N GLY A 369 -16.13 -7.19 -32.76
CA GLY A 369 -17.57 -7.13 -32.45
C GLY A 369 -17.87 -7.22 -30.95
N LEU A 370 -17.14 -8.05 -30.21
CA LEU A 370 -17.24 -8.14 -28.75
C LEU A 370 -16.81 -6.81 -28.09
N LEU A 371 -15.69 -6.23 -28.50
CA LEU A 371 -15.24 -4.92 -27.99
C LEU A 371 -16.28 -3.83 -28.26
N GLN A 372 -16.89 -3.81 -29.45
CA GLN A 372 -17.95 -2.84 -29.77
C GLN A 372 -19.18 -3.00 -28.87
N LYS A 373 -19.60 -4.23 -28.56
CA LYS A 373 -20.71 -4.49 -27.62
C LYS A 373 -20.39 -4.00 -26.21
N GLU A 374 -19.15 -4.19 -25.75
CA GLU A 374 -18.72 -3.75 -24.41
C GLU A 374 -18.62 -2.22 -24.33
N ILE A 375 -18.13 -1.54 -25.38
CA ILE A 375 -18.16 -0.07 -25.47
C ILE A 375 -19.60 0.45 -25.33
N ALA A 376 -20.54 -0.10 -26.11
CA ALA A 376 -21.94 0.27 -26.05
C ALA A 376 -22.57 -0.01 -24.66
N SER A 377 -22.23 -1.14 -24.04
CA SER A 377 -22.70 -1.46 -22.68
C SER A 377 -22.18 -0.47 -21.64
N ILE A 378 -20.93 -0.04 -21.74
CA ILE A 378 -20.36 0.98 -20.84
C ILE A 378 -21.09 2.32 -21.03
N GLN A 379 -21.36 2.74 -22.26
CA GLN A 379 -22.16 3.95 -22.51
C GLN A 379 -23.58 3.86 -21.97
N ASP A 380 -24.26 2.72 -22.14
CA ASP A 380 -25.59 2.51 -21.56
C ASP A 380 -25.56 2.59 -20.03
N ASP A 381 -24.59 1.95 -19.38
CA ASP A 381 -24.45 1.98 -17.93
C ASP A 381 -24.21 3.39 -17.38
N TRP A 382 -23.46 4.22 -18.11
CA TRP A 382 -23.25 5.62 -17.77
C TRP A 382 -24.51 6.46 -17.97
N LYS A 383 -25.21 6.27 -19.08
CA LYS A 383 -26.47 6.95 -19.40
C LYS A 383 -27.59 6.61 -18.42
N THR A 384 -27.72 5.34 -18.08
CA THR A 384 -28.74 4.81 -17.16
C THR A 384 -28.37 4.92 -15.69
N LYS A 385 -27.11 5.27 -15.39
CA LYS A 385 -26.54 5.30 -14.03
C LYS A 385 -26.77 3.98 -13.28
N ARG A 386 -26.60 2.86 -14.00
CA ARG A 386 -26.89 1.51 -13.47
C ARG A 386 -25.89 1.11 -12.36
N PRO A 387 -24.56 1.21 -12.56
CA PRO A 387 -23.61 0.89 -11.50
C PRO A 387 -23.63 1.93 -10.37
N TRP A 388 -23.41 1.49 -9.13
CA TRP A 388 -23.47 2.38 -7.97
C TRP A 388 -22.44 3.50 -8.01
N PHE A 389 -21.25 3.26 -8.58
CA PHE A 389 -20.16 4.24 -8.65
C PHE A 389 -20.44 5.34 -9.68
N VAL A 390 -21.17 5.02 -10.75
CA VAL A 390 -21.71 6.01 -11.70
C VAL A 390 -22.82 6.81 -11.03
N ARG A 391 -23.81 6.12 -10.44
CA ARG A 391 -24.97 6.77 -9.80
C ARG A 391 -24.57 7.70 -8.65
N SER A 392 -23.54 7.32 -7.91
CA SER A 392 -23.03 8.07 -6.76
C SER A 392 -21.97 9.12 -7.16
N ASP A 393 -21.62 9.19 -8.45
CA ASP A 393 -20.60 10.10 -9.00
C ASP A 393 -19.26 9.99 -8.24
N TYR A 394 -18.70 8.78 -8.15
CA TYR A 394 -17.50 8.51 -7.35
C TYR A 394 -16.27 8.14 -8.20
N PRO A 395 -15.58 9.14 -8.79
CA PRO A 395 -14.50 8.92 -9.75
C PRO A 395 -13.16 8.46 -9.15
N ALA A 396 -13.03 8.38 -7.82
CA ALA A 396 -11.79 7.95 -7.18
C ALA A 396 -11.57 6.43 -7.22
N THR A 397 -12.63 5.66 -7.50
CA THR A 397 -12.59 4.21 -7.28
C THR A 397 -12.10 3.42 -8.48
N ASN A 398 -11.53 2.25 -8.22
CA ASN A 398 -11.11 1.33 -9.29
C ASN A 398 -12.27 0.92 -10.22
N GLN A 399 -13.51 0.84 -9.72
CA GLN A 399 -14.68 0.52 -10.54
C GLN A 399 -14.98 1.58 -11.60
N TRP A 400 -14.63 2.84 -11.33
CA TRP A 400 -14.77 3.93 -12.30
C TRP A 400 -13.63 3.92 -13.33
N VAL A 401 -12.39 3.73 -12.85
CA VAL A 401 -11.17 3.83 -13.64
C VAL A 401 -11.04 2.71 -14.66
N LEU A 402 -11.22 1.45 -14.24
CA LEU A 402 -10.89 0.29 -15.05
C LEU A 402 -11.73 0.17 -16.33
N PRO A 403 -13.08 0.26 -16.29
CA PRO A 403 -13.90 0.24 -17.50
C PRO A 403 -13.63 1.45 -18.40
N SER A 404 -13.45 2.65 -17.82
CA SER A 404 -13.16 3.87 -18.58
C SER A 404 -11.82 3.76 -19.32
N ALA A 405 -10.76 3.33 -18.65
CA ALA A 405 -9.45 3.13 -19.25
C ALA A 405 -9.48 2.09 -20.38
N ALA A 406 -10.17 0.97 -20.15
CA ALA A 406 -10.28 -0.09 -21.16
C ALA A 406 -11.12 0.35 -22.39
N MET A 407 -12.15 1.16 -22.18
CA MET A 407 -12.95 1.75 -23.26
C MET A 407 -12.12 2.72 -24.11
N ALA A 408 -11.34 3.63 -23.50
CA ALA A 408 -10.43 4.52 -24.24
C ALA A 408 -9.48 3.69 -25.13
N TYR A 409 -8.89 2.66 -24.54
CA TYR A 409 -7.94 1.78 -25.22
C TYR A 409 -8.59 0.99 -26.38
N ALA A 410 -9.79 0.47 -26.18
CA ALA A 410 -10.55 -0.24 -27.22
C ALA A 410 -10.96 0.69 -28.37
N CYS A 411 -11.36 1.94 -28.08
CA CYS A 411 -11.68 2.93 -29.11
C CYS A 411 -10.46 3.24 -29.99
N LEU A 412 -9.29 3.47 -29.37
CA LEU A 412 -8.04 3.71 -30.11
C LEU A 412 -7.65 2.49 -30.97
N TYR A 413 -7.76 1.27 -30.43
CA TYR A 413 -7.45 0.04 -31.19
C TYR A 413 -8.38 -0.21 -32.37
N LEU A 414 -9.69 -0.01 -32.17
CA LEU A 414 -10.66 -0.21 -33.24
C LEU A 414 -10.45 0.81 -34.36
N GLY A 415 -10.05 2.03 -34.01
CA GLY A 415 -9.79 3.13 -34.93
C GLY A 415 -11.00 3.55 -35.76
N ASP A 416 -12.20 3.30 -35.23
CA ASP A 416 -13.47 3.63 -35.86
C ASP A 416 -14.02 4.93 -35.26
N GLU A 417 -14.12 5.98 -36.06
CA GLU A 417 -14.62 7.29 -35.63
C GLU A 417 -16.06 7.26 -35.10
N ALA A 418 -16.85 6.22 -35.39
CA ALA A 418 -18.14 6.01 -34.73
C ALA A 418 -18.02 5.92 -33.20
N ASN A 419 -16.83 5.57 -32.68
CA ASN A 419 -16.54 5.46 -31.24
C ASN A 419 -16.07 6.78 -30.61
N ARG A 420 -16.05 7.91 -31.34
CA ARG A 420 -15.56 9.20 -30.84
C ARG A 420 -16.20 9.63 -29.52
N GLU A 421 -17.52 9.53 -29.42
CA GLU A 421 -18.26 9.90 -28.20
C GLU A 421 -17.89 9.00 -27.02
N ALA A 422 -17.72 7.70 -27.25
CA ALA A 422 -17.29 6.75 -26.22
C ALA A 422 -15.86 7.04 -25.75
N TYR A 423 -14.96 7.35 -26.68
CA TYR A 423 -13.59 7.75 -26.38
C TYR A 423 -13.54 9.03 -25.54
N ASP A 424 -14.27 10.08 -25.93
CA ASP A 424 -14.29 11.34 -25.18
C ASP A 424 -14.95 11.18 -23.80
N MET A 425 -15.97 10.33 -23.67
CA MET A 425 -16.54 9.96 -22.37
C MET A 425 -15.50 9.23 -21.50
N ALA A 426 -14.71 8.32 -22.08
CA ALA A 426 -13.65 7.62 -21.37
C ALA A 426 -12.59 8.61 -20.85
N VAL A 427 -12.11 9.52 -21.71
CA VAL A 427 -11.11 10.53 -21.35
C VAL A 427 -11.66 11.48 -20.29
N TYR A 428 -12.93 11.89 -20.41
CA TYR A 428 -13.61 12.68 -19.39
C TYR A 428 -13.64 11.97 -18.03
N ASN A 429 -13.99 10.69 -18.00
CA ASN A 429 -14.03 9.90 -16.77
C ASN A 429 -12.64 9.75 -16.13
N LEU A 430 -11.59 9.57 -16.94
CA LEU A 430 -10.22 9.51 -16.44
C LEU A 430 -9.75 10.88 -15.91
N ALA A 431 -10.13 11.97 -16.56
CA ALA A 431 -9.87 13.32 -16.05
C ALA A 431 -10.59 13.60 -14.71
N ARG A 432 -11.83 13.09 -14.53
CA ARG A 432 -12.50 13.11 -13.22
C ARG A 432 -11.69 12.38 -12.14
N THR A 433 -11.05 11.26 -12.50
CA THR A 433 -10.17 10.52 -11.59
C THR A 433 -8.98 11.37 -11.18
N CYS A 434 -8.27 11.99 -12.14
CA CYS A 434 -7.15 12.88 -11.86
C CYS A 434 -7.52 14.02 -10.89
N LEU A 435 -8.68 14.65 -11.10
CA LEU A 435 -9.20 15.70 -10.21
C LEU A 435 -9.54 15.17 -8.81
N ALA A 436 -10.08 13.96 -8.73
CA ALA A 436 -10.47 13.34 -7.46
C ALA A 436 -9.28 12.95 -6.60
N GLN A 437 -8.19 12.47 -7.20
CA GLN A 437 -6.93 12.09 -6.53
C GLN A 437 -6.04 13.29 -6.19
N GLY A 438 -6.16 14.41 -6.92
CA GLY A 438 -5.49 15.67 -6.58
C GLY A 438 -4.12 15.89 -7.21
N ASP A 439 -3.65 17.14 -7.17
CA ASP A 439 -2.51 17.58 -7.96
C ASP A 439 -1.13 17.10 -7.48
N ASP A 440 -1.01 16.56 -6.27
CA ASP A 440 0.27 16.10 -5.72
C ASP A 440 0.66 14.68 -6.17
N GLY A 441 -0.20 14.00 -6.94
CA GLY A 441 0.05 12.66 -7.46
C GLY A 441 -0.28 11.52 -6.49
N SER A 442 -0.73 11.83 -5.28
CA SER A 442 -1.08 10.79 -4.29
C SER A 442 -2.41 10.11 -4.59
N TRP A 443 -2.61 8.92 -4.01
CA TRP A 443 -3.84 8.13 -4.16
C TRP A 443 -4.58 8.05 -2.82
N SER A 444 -5.84 8.47 -2.79
CA SER A 444 -6.64 8.63 -1.55
C SER A 444 -7.07 7.31 -0.87
N GLU A 445 -6.79 6.18 -1.50
CA GLU A 445 -6.98 4.82 -0.95
C GLU A 445 -5.64 4.14 -0.56
N GLY A 446 -4.54 4.89 -0.59
CA GLY A 446 -3.21 4.41 -0.28
C GLY A 446 -2.57 3.56 -1.39
N LEU A 447 -1.40 3.02 -1.07
CA LEU A 447 -0.49 2.39 -2.03
C LEU A 447 -1.12 1.19 -2.77
N SER A 448 -1.73 0.24 -2.06
CA SER A 448 -2.23 -0.99 -2.68
C SER A 448 -3.33 -0.74 -3.72
N TYR A 449 -4.29 0.11 -3.40
CA TYR A 449 -5.40 0.46 -4.29
C TYR A 449 -4.96 1.39 -5.42
N GLY A 450 -4.05 2.34 -5.12
CA GLY A 450 -3.49 3.23 -6.12
C GLY A 450 -2.74 2.48 -7.21
N LEU A 451 -1.90 1.53 -6.83
CA LEU A 451 -1.14 0.73 -7.79
C LEU A 451 -2.03 -0.13 -8.69
N MET A 452 -3.12 -0.69 -8.16
CA MET A 452 -4.07 -1.49 -8.95
C MET A 452 -4.74 -0.66 -10.06
N SER A 453 -5.22 0.53 -9.70
CA SER A 453 -6.03 1.37 -10.59
C SER A 453 -5.18 2.18 -11.55
N ALA A 454 -4.06 2.71 -11.06
CA ALA A 454 -3.16 3.54 -11.84
C ALA A 454 -2.56 2.78 -13.03
N GLU A 455 -2.31 1.47 -12.92
CA GLU A 455 -1.79 0.67 -14.05
C GLU A 455 -2.70 0.82 -15.28
N TYR A 456 -4.03 0.80 -15.09
CA TYR A 456 -5.01 0.93 -16.17
C TYR A 456 -5.06 2.36 -16.71
N LEU A 457 -5.09 3.35 -15.81
CA LEU A 457 -5.11 4.76 -16.18
C LEU A 457 -3.87 5.12 -17.00
N PHE A 458 -2.66 4.74 -16.56
CA PHE A 458 -1.42 5.12 -17.23
C PHE A 458 -1.19 4.35 -18.53
N TRP A 459 -1.71 3.13 -18.69
CA TRP A 459 -1.76 2.49 -20.01
C TRP A 459 -2.61 3.29 -21.00
N ALA A 460 -3.81 3.72 -20.57
CA ALA A 460 -4.67 4.56 -21.40
C ALA A 460 -4.00 5.91 -21.71
N ALA A 461 -3.51 6.61 -20.69
CA ALA A 461 -2.84 7.90 -20.83
C ALA A 461 -1.59 7.82 -21.74
N TRP A 462 -0.81 6.74 -21.64
CA TRP A 462 0.34 6.52 -22.49
C TRP A 462 -0.07 6.32 -23.96
N ALA A 463 -1.09 5.49 -24.24
CA ALA A 463 -1.59 5.29 -25.60
C ALA A 463 -2.21 6.57 -26.19
N MET A 464 -2.97 7.32 -25.38
CA MET A 464 -3.51 8.63 -25.73
C MET A 464 -2.38 9.60 -26.12
N ALA A 465 -1.36 9.76 -25.26
CA ALA A 465 -0.26 10.69 -25.50
C ALA A 465 0.56 10.34 -26.75
N ARG A 466 0.74 9.04 -27.02
CA ARG A 466 1.41 8.55 -28.24
C ARG A 466 0.57 8.77 -29.51
N ASN A 467 -0.74 8.91 -29.37
CA ASN A 467 -1.64 9.37 -30.44
C ASN A 467 -1.86 10.91 -30.42
N GLY A 468 -1.06 11.66 -29.65
CA GLY A 468 -1.14 13.13 -29.59
C GLY A 468 -2.25 13.69 -28.69
N ASP A 469 -2.98 12.86 -27.94
CA ASP A 469 -3.97 13.30 -26.95
C ASP A 469 -3.34 13.43 -25.56
N GLN A 470 -2.99 14.66 -25.19
CA GLN A 470 -2.34 14.97 -23.91
C GLN A 470 -3.31 15.47 -22.83
N ARG A 471 -4.64 15.33 -23.02
CA ARG A 471 -5.64 15.91 -22.11
C ARG A 471 -5.50 15.49 -20.65
N LEU A 472 -4.96 14.31 -20.36
CA LEU A 472 -4.72 13.88 -18.97
C LEU A 472 -3.47 14.53 -18.34
N LEU A 473 -2.48 14.90 -19.15
CA LEU A 473 -1.24 15.52 -18.67
C LEU A 473 -1.43 16.95 -18.16
N GLN A 474 -2.58 17.57 -18.39
CA GLN A 474 -2.91 18.88 -17.82
C GLN A 474 -3.19 18.83 -16.30
N TYR A 475 -3.46 17.66 -15.73
CA TYR A 475 -3.71 17.48 -14.30
C TYR A 475 -2.43 17.16 -13.52
N GLY A 476 -2.29 17.72 -12.31
CA GLY A 476 -1.14 17.47 -11.46
C GLY A 476 -0.98 16.00 -11.08
N PHE A 477 -2.11 15.30 -10.85
CA PHE A 477 -2.10 13.86 -10.57
C PHE A 477 -1.28 13.06 -11.58
N ALA A 478 -1.59 13.21 -12.88
CA ALA A 478 -0.93 12.45 -13.94
C ALA A 478 0.57 12.80 -14.07
N ARG A 479 0.96 14.05 -13.77
CA ARG A 479 2.36 14.50 -13.84
C ARG A 479 3.19 14.07 -12.63
N ASN A 480 2.57 13.92 -11.46
CA ASN A 480 3.28 13.76 -10.19
C ASN A 480 3.13 12.37 -9.56
N PHE A 481 2.32 11.48 -10.14
CA PHE A 481 2.12 10.12 -9.63
C PHE A 481 3.41 9.29 -9.53
N ALA A 482 4.33 9.48 -10.48
CA ALA A 482 5.63 8.81 -10.45
C ALA A 482 6.43 9.21 -9.19
N ASP A 483 6.40 10.50 -8.83
CA ASP A 483 7.04 11.01 -7.62
C ASP A 483 6.41 10.40 -6.36
N TRP A 484 5.08 10.26 -6.34
CA TRP A 484 4.39 9.57 -5.25
C TRP A 484 4.88 8.14 -5.04
N ILE A 485 4.93 7.31 -6.08
CA ILE A 485 5.42 5.93 -5.92
C ILE A 485 6.89 5.90 -5.45
N ILE A 486 7.75 6.76 -6.00
CA ILE A 486 9.17 6.86 -5.59
C ILE A 486 9.29 7.07 -4.08
N HIS A 487 8.51 8.01 -3.54
CA HIS A 487 8.55 8.36 -2.13
C HIS A 487 7.79 7.37 -1.22
N MET A 488 6.91 6.52 -1.76
CA MET A 488 6.30 5.42 -1.00
C MET A 488 7.25 4.24 -0.77
N THR A 489 8.48 4.30 -1.30
CA THR A 489 9.55 3.33 -1.05
C THR A 489 10.37 3.73 0.18
N MET A 490 10.55 2.81 1.13
CA MET A 490 11.29 3.03 2.37
C MET A 490 12.62 2.25 2.35
N PRO A 491 13.61 2.65 3.17
CA PRO A 491 14.83 1.85 3.34
C PRO A 491 14.53 0.39 3.70
N GLY A 492 15.47 -0.52 3.46
CA GLY A 492 15.32 -1.94 3.74
C GLY A 492 14.46 -2.71 2.73
N GLY A 493 13.92 -2.04 1.70
CA GLY A 493 12.93 -2.61 0.78
C GLY A 493 11.50 -2.52 1.31
N TYR A 494 11.29 -1.77 2.39
CA TYR A 494 9.97 -1.50 2.93
C TYR A 494 9.18 -0.52 2.06
N CYS A 495 7.89 -0.35 2.33
CA CYS A 495 7.04 0.68 1.74
C CYS A 495 6.14 1.34 2.78
N VAL A 496 5.53 2.46 2.39
CA VAL A 496 4.42 3.06 3.16
C VAL A 496 3.21 2.14 3.04
N ASN A 497 2.88 1.44 4.12
CA ASN A 497 1.79 0.47 4.19
C ASN A 497 0.57 0.98 4.99
N ALA A 498 0.32 2.29 4.96
CA ALA A 498 -0.92 2.90 5.44
C ALA A 498 -2.13 2.43 4.61
N PHE A 499 -3.35 2.70 5.12
CA PHE A 499 -4.60 2.22 4.53
C PHE A 499 -4.68 0.69 4.43
N ASP A 500 -5.69 0.15 3.75
CA ASP A 500 -5.75 -1.25 3.39
C ASP A 500 -4.54 -1.64 2.50
N CYS A 501 -3.50 -2.18 3.14
CA CYS A 501 -2.26 -2.61 2.51
C CYS A 501 -1.82 -3.99 3.03
N GLY A 502 -1.91 -5.01 2.16
CA GLY A 502 -1.58 -6.40 2.50
C GLY A 502 -0.09 -6.75 2.47
N THR A 503 0.80 -5.75 2.45
CA THR A 503 2.26 -5.96 2.37
C THR A 503 3.02 -4.75 2.93
N SER A 504 4.23 -4.97 3.45
CA SER A 504 5.18 -3.89 3.81
C SER A 504 6.31 -3.74 2.81
N SER A 505 6.27 -4.42 1.66
CA SER A 505 7.28 -4.31 0.61
C SER A 505 6.60 -4.14 -0.75
N LEU A 506 7.26 -3.45 -1.67
CA LEU A 506 6.72 -3.28 -3.02
C LEU A 506 6.68 -4.60 -3.78
N GLY A 507 5.54 -4.86 -4.42
CA GLY A 507 5.33 -6.01 -5.29
C GLY A 507 5.53 -5.66 -6.78
N THR A 508 5.37 -6.64 -7.66
CA THR A 508 5.51 -6.47 -9.12
C THR A 508 4.51 -5.47 -9.72
N ARG A 509 3.29 -5.36 -9.16
CA ARG A 509 2.29 -4.35 -9.61
C ARG A 509 2.78 -2.92 -9.38
N SER A 510 3.51 -2.67 -8.29
CA SER A 510 4.10 -1.37 -7.98
C SER A 510 5.03 -0.89 -9.08
N HIS A 511 5.77 -1.83 -9.67
CA HIS A 511 6.71 -1.56 -10.74
C HIS A 511 5.96 -1.17 -12.03
N ASN A 512 4.91 -1.89 -12.43
CA ASN A 512 4.19 -1.60 -13.68
C ASN A 512 3.60 -0.18 -13.72
N SER A 513 2.86 0.21 -12.68
CA SER A 513 2.22 1.53 -12.62
C SER A 513 3.25 2.65 -12.62
N PHE A 514 4.36 2.45 -11.90
CA PHE A 514 5.49 3.36 -11.91
C PHE A 514 6.10 3.50 -13.31
N LEU A 515 6.50 2.40 -13.95
CA LEU A 515 7.18 2.42 -15.24
C LEU A 515 6.33 3.08 -16.33
N LEU A 516 5.01 2.85 -16.32
CA LEU A 516 4.09 3.50 -17.27
C LEU A 516 3.96 5.00 -17.01
N SER A 517 3.87 5.41 -15.74
CA SER A 517 3.88 6.83 -15.40
C SER A 517 5.22 7.50 -15.78
N ALA A 518 6.34 6.78 -15.65
CA ALA A 518 7.67 7.25 -16.05
C ALA A 518 7.76 7.48 -17.56
N LEU A 519 7.27 6.53 -18.36
CA LEU A 519 7.19 6.65 -19.81
C LEU A 519 6.31 7.84 -20.25
N LEU A 520 5.33 8.22 -19.45
CA LEU A 520 4.43 9.34 -19.74
C LEU A 520 5.07 10.71 -19.43
N VAL A 521 5.84 10.83 -18.35
CA VAL A 521 6.40 12.12 -17.89
C VAL A 521 7.81 12.41 -18.38
N ASP A 522 8.57 11.38 -18.78
CA ASP A 522 9.88 11.46 -19.42
C ASP A 522 10.92 12.36 -18.71
N ARG A 523 11.17 12.12 -17.41
CA ARG A 523 12.08 12.93 -16.56
C ARG A 523 13.35 12.19 -16.11
N PRO A 524 14.52 12.86 -16.00
CA PRO A 524 15.79 12.21 -15.64
C PRO A 524 15.77 11.49 -14.28
N ASP A 525 15.09 12.07 -13.30
CA ASP A 525 15.01 11.54 -11.94
C ASP A 525 14.06 10.35 -11.80
N VAL A 526 12.98 10.36 -12.56
CA VAL A 526 12.07 9.22 -12.65
C VAL A 526 12.75 8.04 -13.36
N PHE A 527 13.53 8.29 -14.42
CA PHE A 527 14.31 7.22 -15.04
C PHE A 527 15.40 6.68 -14.12
N TRP A 528 16.08 7.54 -13.35
CA TRP A 528 17.00 7.09 -12.30
C TRP A 528 16.29 6.14 -11.33
N ALA A 529 15.11 6.51 -10.85
CA ALA A 529 14.35 5.67 -9.92
C ALA A 529 13.94 4.33 -10.53
N GLY A 530 13.54 4.30 -11.80
CA GLY A 530 13.22 3.06 -12.51
C GLY A 530 14.40 2.08 -12.59
N GLU A 531 15.61 2.60 -12.77
CA GLU A 531 16.81 1.77 -12.86
C GLU A 531 17.36 1.33 -11.49
N ASN A 532 17.17 2.15 -10.45
CA ASN A 532 17.82 1.94 -9.15
C ASN A 532 16.88 1.40 -8.06
N LEU A 533 15.62 1.83 -8.05
CA LEU A 533 14.63 1.42 -7.05
C LEU A 533 13.78 0.23 -7.52
N PHE A 534 13.63 0.09 -8.84
CA PHE A 534 12.83 -0.96 -9.47
C PHE A 534 13.68 -1.88 -10.39
N PRO A 535 14.90 -2.31 -9.99
CA PRO A 535 15.86 -2.96 -10.89
C PRO A 535 15.43 -4.36 -11.35
N ARG A 536 14.55 -5.05 -10.60
CA ARG A 536 13.87 -6.25 -11.08
C ARG A 536 12.66 -5.83 -11.88
N VAL A 537 12.94 -5.31 -13.06
CA VAL A 537 11.93 -4.97 -14.06
C VAL A 537 11.01 -6.18 -14.24
N PRO A 538 9.68 -6.04 -14.07
CA PRO A 538 8.77 -7.17 -14.21
C PRO A 538 8.97 -7.89 -15.55
N THR A 539 8.85 -9.21 -15.56
CA THR A 539 8.76 -10.02 -16.81
C THR A 539 7.44 -9.74 -17.52
N ALA A 540 7.26 -8.50 -17.95
CA ALA A 540 6.04 -7.92 -18.48
C ALA A 540 6.38 -6.83 -19.51
N LEU A 541 5.38 -6.48 -20.31
CA LEU A 541 5.51 -5.55 -21.43
C LEU A 541 6.03 -4.16 -21.04
N SER A 542 5.51 -3.61 -19.94
CA SER A 542 5.91 -2.33 -19.35
C SER A 542 7.41 -2.23 -19.06
N GLY A 543 8.00 -3.34 -18.64
CA GLY A 543 9.41 -3.42 -18.30
C GLY A 543 10.33 -3.30 -19.51
N LEU A 544 10.02 -4.06 -20.55
CA LEU A 544 10.75 -4.02 -21.81
C LEU A 544 10.66 -2.63 -22.47
N LEU A 545 9.47 -2.03 -22.48
CA LEU A 545 9.26 -0.68 -22.99
C LEU A 545 10.05 0.35 -22.20
N PHE A 546 9.99 0.30 -20.87
CA PHE A 546 10.77 1.21 -20.03
C PHE A 546 12.27 1.09 -20.29
N ARG A 547 12.81 -0.13 -20.37
CA ARG A 547 14.25 -0.33 -20.63
C ARG A 547 14.65 0.21 -22.00
N TYR A 548 13.86 -0.06 -23.04
CA TYR A 548 14.08 0.49 -24.39
C TYR A 548 14.13 2.03 -24.37
N HIS A 549 13.13 2.68 -23.77
CA HIS A 549 13.08 4.14 -23.68
C HIS A 549 14.16 4.73 -22.75
N SER A 550 14.50 4.06 -21.66
CA SER A 550 15.54 4.50 -20.73
C SER A 550 16.95 4.44 -21.34
N ALA A 551 17.22 3.44 -22.19
CA ALA A 551 18.48 3.28 -22.88
C ALA A 551 18.65 4.28 -24.03
N ALA A 552 17.56 4.65 -24.70
CA ALA A 552 17.55 5.66 -25.75
C ALA A 552 17.72 7.10 -25.24
N ARG A 553 17.75 7.32 -23.92
CA ARG A 553 17.73 8.64 -23.31
C ARG A 553 19.14 9.21 -23.18
N ASP A 554 19.39 10.34 -23.83
CA ASP A 554 20.65 11.08 -23.71
C ASP A 554 20.71 11.87 -22.39
N GLY A 555 21.86 11.80 -21.70
CA GLY A 555 22.16 12.61 -20.52
C GLY A 555 22.17 11.86 -19.18
N ALA A 556 22.77 12.49 -18.17
CA ALA A 556 22.90 11.89 -16.84
C ALA A 556 21.55 11.84 -16.11
N LYS A 557 21.18 10.65 -15.64
CA LYS A 557 20.03 10.43 -14.74
C LYS A 557 20.41 10.92 -13.34
N THR A 558 19.48 11.55 -12.64
CA THR A 558 19.73 12.22 -11.34
C THR A 558 18.92 11.61 -10.22
N GLU A 559 19.45 11.53 -9.01
CA GLU A 559 18.68 11.05 -7.86
C GLU A 559 17.44 11.93 -7.58
N PRO A 560 16.26 11.34 -7.31
CA PRO A 560 15.09 12.08 -6.83
C PRO A 560 15.32 12.70 -5.45
N LYS A 561 14.42 13.57 -5.01
CA LYS A 561 14.46 14.14 -3.65
C LYS A 561 14.27 13.03 -2.61
N THR A 562 15.00 13.08 -1.49
CA THR A 562 14.87 12.06 -0.45
C THR A 562 13.71 12.33 0.53
N TYR A 563 12.79 13.24 0.19
CA TYR A 563 11.70 13.64 1.06
C TYR A 563 10.54 14.25 0.26
N ALA A 564 9.33 14.02 0.73
CA ALA A 564 8.12 14.59 0.14
C ALA A 564 6.99 14.72 1.16
N VAL A 565 6.05 15.61 0.82
CA VAL A 565 4.79 15.80 1.54
C VAL A 565 3.67 15.73 0.51
N TYR A 566 2.64 14.96 0.82
CA TYR A 566 1.45 14.77 0.00
C TYR A 566 0.25 15.33 0.76
N PRO A 567 -0.11 16.62 0.60
CA PRO A 567 -1.21 17.23 1.33
C PRO A 567 -2.59 16.65 0.99
N HIS A 568 -2.76 16.02 -0.16
CA HIS A 568 -4.03 15.40 -0.51
C HIS A 568 -4.30 14.17 0.36
N GLU A 569 -3.33 13.25 0.42
CA GLU A 569 -3.35 12.06 1.26
C GLU A 569 -3.08 12.42 2.73
N GLN A 570 -2.33 13.49 3.02
CA GLN A 570 -1.72 13.83 4.32
C GLN A 570 -0.68 12.80 4.77
N VAL A 571 0.31 12.56 3.90
CA VAL A 571 1.46 11.68 4.16
C VAL A 571 2.76 12.47 3.99
N LEU A 572 3.70 12.28 4.90
CA LEU A 572 5.08 12.77 4.79
C LEU A 572 6.02 11.58 4.74
N THR A 573 7.02 11.65 3.87
CA THR A 573 8.06 10.62 3.74
C THR A 573 9.44 11.29 3.77
N TRP A 574 10.41 10.60 4.35
CA TRP A 574 11.79 11.07 4.42
C TRP A 574 12.77 9.89 4.46
N ARG A 575 13.92 10.05 3.81
CA ARG A 575 15.07 9.14 3.91
C ARG A 575 16.40 9.90 3.86
N SER A 576 17.45 9.31 4.42
CA SER A 576 18.79 9.92 4.44
C SER A 576 19.53 9.82 3.10
N SER A 577 19.26 8.78 2.32
CA SER A 577 19.78 8.57 0.95
C SER A 577 18.96 7.49 0.24
N TRP A 578 19.15 7.33 -1.07
CA TRP A 578 18.50 6.25 -1.83
C TRP A 578 19.14 4.87 -1.68
N GLU A 579 20.27 4.75 -0.95
CA GLU A 579 20.90 3.46 -0.67
C GLU A 579 19.99 2.62 0.26
N PRO A 580 19.48 1.45 -0.19
CA PRO A 580 18.42 0.76 0.53
C PRO A 580 18.88 0.04 1.80
N LYS A 581 20.16 -0.38 1.91
CA LYS A 581 20.60 -1.24 3.02
C LYS A 581 20.91 -0.47 4.28
N HIS A 582 21.30 0.79 4.15
CA HIS A 582 21.88 1.60 5.21
C HIS A 582 21.20 2.95 5.42
N ALA A 583 20.36 3.40 4.48
CA ALA A 583 19.60 4.61 4.69
C ALA A 583 18.69 4.51 5.92
N THR A 584 18.58 5.62 6.64
CA THR A 584 17.54 5.79 7.63
C THR A 584 16.33 6.41 6.94
N GLY A 585 15.14 6.16 7.46
CA GLY A 585 13.92 6.70 6.86
C GLY A 585 12.76 6.69 7.83
N LEU A 586 11.77 7.51 7.53
CA LEU A 586 10.50 7.53 8.25
C LEU A 586 9.37 7.98 7.35
N TRP A 587 8.16 7.62 7.73
CA TRP A 587 6.95 8.22 7.20
C TRP A 587 5.97 8.52 8.32
N ILE A 588 5.18 9.58 8.11
CA ILE A 588 4.21 10.10 9.08
C ILE A 588 2.88 10.29 8.38
N ARG A 589 1.81 9.88 9.07
CA ARG A 589 0.46 9.92 8.56
C ARG A 589 -0.40 10.91 9.32
N GLY A 590 -1.01 11.85 8.61
CA GLY A 590 -2.14 12.65 9.07
C GLY A 590 -3.47 11.98 8.68
N GLY A 591 -4.33 12.70 7.96
CA GLY A 591 -5.61 12.20 7.47
C GLY A 591 -6.40 13.23 6.69
N SER A 592 -7.11 12.76 5.69
CA SER A 592 -7.96 13.53 4.81
C SER A 592 -9.43 13.13 4.96
N LYS A 593 -10.34 14.06 4.71
CA LYS A 593 -11.77 13.73 4.59
C LYS A 593 -12.09 12.95 3.31
N ARG A 594 -11.14 12.91 2.36
CA ARG A 594 -11.26 12.20 1.08
C ARG A 594 -10.80 10.75 1.16
N ASP A 595 -10.13 10.39 2.27
CA ASP A 595 -9.62 9.05 2.48
C ASP A 595 -10.76 8.03 2.40
N SER A 596 -10.51 6.98 1.63
CA SER A 596 -11.29 5.75 1.59
C SER A 596 -10.34 4.59 1.83
N HIS A 597 -10.85 3.43 2.27
CA HIS A 597 -10.00 2.30 2.68
C HIS A 597 -8.95 2.64 3.76
N CYS A 598 -9.10 3.78 4.43
CA CYS A 598 -8.22 4.20 5.51
C CYS A 598 -8.48 3.39 6.78
N HIS A 599 -7.47 3.37 7.63
CA HIS A 599 -7.61 2.86 8.97
C HIS A 599 -7.70 4.02 9.96
N ARG A 600 -7.58 3.73 11.25
CA ARG A 600 -7.41 4.76 12.27
C ARG A 600 -5.92 5.01 12.54
N ASP A 601 -5.15 5.16 11.46
CA ASP A 601 -3.70 5.42 11.44
C ASP A 601 -3.36 6.92 11.52
N ASN A 602 -4.33 7.76 11.88
CA ASN A 602 -4.12 9.20 12.01
C ASN A 602 -3.09 9.50 13.10
N GLY A 603 -2.02 10.20 12.76
CA GLY A 603 -0.87 10.48 13.63
C GLY A 603 0.19 9.38 13.67
N HIS A 604 0.06 8.30 12.89
CA HIS A 604 1.04 7.20 12.85
C HIS A 604 2.42 7.68 12.42
N VAL A 605 3.46 7.04 12.95
CA VAL A 605 4.87 7.22 12.58
C VAL A 605 5.56 5.87 12.44
N SER A 606 6.23 5.63 11.32
CA SER A 606 7.11 4.47 11.11
C SER A 606 8.55 4.92 10.90
N ILE A 607 9.52 4.13 11.37
CA ILE A 607 10.95 4.48 11.35
C ILE A 607 11.76 3.25 10.95
N TYR A 608 12.76 3.45 10.09
CA TYR A 608 13.60 2.41 9.51
C TYR A 608 15.08 2.78 9.64
N ASN A 609 15.91 1.79 9.98
CA ASN A 609 17.37 1.85 9.94
C ASN A 609 17.87 0.79 8.95
N GLY A 610 17.84 1.09 7.66
CA GLY A 610 18.11 0.11 6.62
C GLY A 610 17.13 -1.06 6.69
N ARG A 611 17.66 -2.28 6.82
CA ARG A 611 16.86 -3.52 6.99
C ARG A 611 16.34 -3.76 8.40
N GLU A 612 16.67 -2.90 9.37
CA GLU A 612 16.16 -2.97 10.74
C GLU A 612 14.96 -2.02 10.88
N PRO A 613 13.71 -2.50 10.84
CA PRO A 613 12.55 -1.67 11.14
C PRO A 613 12.52 -1.36 12.64
N ILE A 614 12.25 -0.09 12.99
CA ILE A 614 12.22 0.38 14.39
C ILE A 614 10.78 0.52 14.85
N LEU A 615 10.01 1.36 14.15
CA LEU A 615 8.55 1.49 14.34
C LEU A 615 7.87 1.13 13.04
N ILE A 616 6.82 0.31 13.12
CA ILE A 616 6.13 -0.25 11.96
C ILE A 616 4.63 0.02 12.00
N GLU A 617 3.97 -0.18 10.87
CA GLU A 617 2.53 -0.35 10.73
C GLU A 617 2.26 -1.86 10.55
N CYS A 618 1.25 -2.42 11.23
CA CYS A 618 1.05 -3.87 11.39
C CYS A 618 0.45 -4.59 10.16
N GLY A 619 0.23 -3.85 9.07
CA GLY A 619 -0.33 -4.32 7.80
C GLY A 619 -1.82 -4.61 7.88
N THR A 620 -2.41 -4.97 6.74
CA THR A 620 -3.83 -5.31 6.63
C THR A 620 -4.01 -6.79 6.28
N PRO A 621 -4.79 -7.57 7.05
CA PRO A 621 -5.18 -8.92 6.65
C PRO A 621 -6.22 -8.90 5.51
N SER A 622 -6.70 -10.08 5.10
CA SER A 622 -7.88 -10.18 4.23
C SER A 622 -9.14 -9.63 4.92
N TYR A 623 -10.09 -9.07 4.17
CA TYR A 623 -11.40 -8.65 4.68
C TYR A 623 -12.22 -9.77 5.35
N ALA A 624 -11.90 -11.04 5.06
CA ALA A 624 -12.53 -12.18 5.72
C ALA A 624 -11.95 -12.47 7.12
N ASP A 625 -10.84 -11.81 7.49
CA ASP A 625 -10.20 -11.99 8.78
C ASP A 625 -11.00 -11.29 9.88
N ARG A 626 -11.34 -12.05 10.93
CA ARG A 626 -12.14 -11.58 12.06
C ARG A 626 -11.40 -10.55 12.91
N ASP A 627 -10.07 -10.51 12.83
CA ASP A 627 -9.25 -9.57 13.59
C ASP A 627 -9.14 -8.20 12.90
N LEU A 628 -9.48 -8.06 11.61
CA LEU A 628 -9.40 -6.78 10.88
C LEU A 628 -10.10 -5.61 11.61
N PRO A 629 -11.37 -5.72 12.04
CA PRO A 629 -12.10 -4.63 12.70
C PRO A 629 -11.73 -4.45 14.19
N VAL A 630 -10.79 -5.24 14.74
CA VAL A 630 -10.45 -5.21 16.18
C VAL A 630 -8.97 -4.91 16.41
N LYS A 631 -8.08 -5.43 15.56
CA LYS A 631 -6.62 -5.35 15.77
C LYS A 631 -5.85 -4.56 14.71
N TYR A 632 -6.37 -4.45 13.49
CA TYR A 632 -5.61 -3.86 12.39
C TYR A 632 -6.15 -2.49 12.00
N SER A 633 -7.42 -2.41 11.60
CA SER A 633 -8.01 -1.13 11.17
C SER A 633 -8.29 -0.13 12.31
N PRO A 634 -8.58 -0.51 13.57
CA PRO A 634 -8.70 0.43 14.68
C PRO A 634 -7.35 1.02 15.11
N ALA A 635 -7.40 2.03 15.97
CA ALA A 635 -6.22 2.69 16.55
C ALA A 635 -5.24 1.70 17.20
N ALA A 636 -5.74 0.55 17.65
CA ALA A 636 -4.96 -0.55 18.21
C ALA A 636 -3.91 -1.14 17.26
N GLY A 637 -4.06 -0.98 15.94
CA GLY A 637 -3.09 -1.44 14.93
C GLY A 637 -1.97 -0.44 14.64
N HIS A 638 -2.00 0.75 15.25
CA HIS A 638 -1.19 1.87 14.81
C HIS A 638 -0.48 2.60 15.95
N ASN A 639 0.54 3.38 15.58
CA ASN A 639 1.36 4.18 16.47
C ASN A 639 0.63 5.49 16.80
N THR A 640 -0.48 5.44 17.52
CA THR A 640 -1.42 6.57 17.69
C THR A 640 -2.10 6.58 19.07
N LEU A 641 -2.94 7.60 19.31
CA LEU A 641 -3.80 7.71 20.49
C LEU A 641 -4.81 6.55 20.53
N GLN A 642 -5.05 6.00 21.71
CA GLN A 642 -5.91 4.82 21.89
C GLN A 642 -7.30 5.16 22.43
N ILE A 643 -7.57 6.44 22.70
CA ILE A 643 -8.79 6.87 23.40
C ILE A 643 -9.80 7.51 22.43
N GLY A 644 -10.95 6.85 22.31
CA GLY A 644 -12.13 7.42 21.67
C GLY A 644 -12.03 7.60 20.16
N GLU A 645 -11.35 6.70 19.44
CA GLU A 645 -11.29 6.72 17.98
C GLU A 645 -12.65 6.98 17.29
N VAL A 646 -12.62 7.70 16.18
CA VAL A 646 -13.80 7.85 15.32
C VAL A 646 -14.10 6.52 14.62
N LYS A 647 -15.32 6.03 14.79
CA LYS A 647 -15.83 4.82 14.13
C LYS A 647 -16.74 5.15 12.93
N PRO A 648 -16.81 4.26 11.92
CA PRO A 648 -15.92 3.11 11.70
C PRO A 648 -14.50 3.58 11.30
N SER A 649 -13.50 2.71 11.43
CA SER A 649 -12.10 3.04 11.10
C SER A 649 -11.91 3.48 9.64
N GLY A 650 -12.72 2.96 8.71
CA GLY A 650 -12.76 3.38 7.30
C GLY A 650 -13.25 4.79 7.02
N ARG A 651 -13.60 5.58 8.06
CA ARG A 651 -14.05 6.96 7.90
C ARG A 651 -12.86 7.92 7.87
N GLY A 652 -12.65 8.56 6.73
CA GLY A 652 -11.68 9.63 6.56
C GLY A 652 -11.90 10.79 7.54
N CYS A 653 -10.81 11.26 8.15
CA CYS A 653 -10.81 12.31 9.17
C CYS A 653 -9.78 13.38 8.82
N HIS A 654 -10.14 14.65 8.96
CA HIS A 654 -9.20 15.75 8.71
C HIS A 654 -8.20 15.86 9.86
N THR A 655 -6.98 15.35 9.65
CA THR A 655 -5.86 15.44 10.60
C THR A 655 -4.63 15.99 9.85
N PRO A 656 -4.52 17.31 9.75
CA PRO A 656 -3.53 17.95 8.89
C PRO A 656 -2.09 17.82 9.42
N LEU A 657 -1.15 17.76 8.48
CA LEU A 657 0.29 17.92 8.71
C LEU A 657 0.68 19.39 8.55
N ALA A 658 1.35 19.95 9.56
CA ALA A 658 2.00 21.26 9.50
C ALA A 658 3.52 21.06 9.51
N VAL A 659 4.16 21.23 8.35
CA VAL A 659 5.61 20.99 8.19
C VAL A 659 6.37 22.28 8.47
N GLN A 660 7.17 22.31 9.53
CA GLN A 660 8.03 23.45 9.88
C GLN A 660 9.40 23.36 9.19
N ARG A 661 9.90 22.14 8.99
CA ARG A 661 11.18 21.88 8.30
C ARG A 661 11.17 20.52 7.64
N LEU A 662 11.69 20.43 6.41
CA LEU A 662 11.93 19.17 5.74
C LEU A 662 13.05 19.33 4.71
N ASP A 663 14.17 18.64 4.92
CA ASP A 663 15.34 18.63 4.02
C ASP A 663 16.09 17.29 4.11
N GLY A 664 17.17 17.10 3.33
CA GLY A 664 17.93 15.84 3.30
C GLY A 664 18.62 15.45 4.61
N THR A 665 18.65 16.33 5.62
CA THR A 665 19.28 16.06 6.93
C THR A 665 18.27 15.79 8.04
N GLY A 666 16.97 15.98 7.78
CA GLY A 666 15.91 15.68 8.74
C GLY A 666 14.67 16.55 8.56
N GLY A 667 13.86 16.66 9.61
CA GLY A 667 12.65 17.46 9.56
C GLY A 667 11.96 17.68 10.90
N HIS A 668 10.90 18.47 10.83
CA HIS A 668 10.01 18.85 11.92
C HIS A 668 8.60 19.02 11.34
N VAL A 669 7.66 18.22 11.84
CA VAL A 669 6.24 18.28 11.48
C VAL A 669 5.37 18.16 12.72
N THR A 670 4.25 18.88 12.73
CA THR A 670 3.18 18.68 13.70
C THR A 670 1.98 18.00 13.02
N VAL A 671 1.40 16.99 13.66
CA VAL A 671 0.12 16.38 13.28
C VAL A 671 -0.95 16.83 14.25
N ASP A 672 -2.06 17.37 13.75
CA ASP A 672 -3.26 17.60 14.56
C ASP A 672 -4.22 16.42 14.41
N GLY A 673 -4.18 15.51 15.39
CA GLY A 673 -5.00 14.30 15.41
C GLY A 673 -6.38 14.49 16.05
N THR A 674 -6.71 15.69 16.54
CA THR A 674 -7.89 15.95 17.39
C THR A 674 -9.21 15.50 16.76
N ASN A 675 -9.35 15.60 15.44
CA ASN A 675 -10.60 15.20 14.77
C ASN A 675 -10.76 13.69 14.58
N ALA A 676 -9.69 12.90 14.71
CA ALA A 676 -9.74 11.45 14.61
C ALA A 676 -10.14 10.76 15.92
N PHE A 677 -10.17 11.51 17.03
CA PHE A 677 -10.43 10.97 18.37
C PHE A 677 -11.46 11.83 19.12
N THR A 678 -12.60 11.24 19.45
CA THR A 678 -13.68 11.86 20.23
C THR A 678 -13.38 11.97 21.73
N GLY A 679 -12.49 11.13 22.24
CA GLY A 679 -12.03 11.13 23.64
C GLY A 679 -11.01 12.22 23.99
N ALA A 680 -10.55 12.98 22.99
CA ALA A 680 -9.69 14.14 23.20
C ALA A 680 -10.43 15.44 22.90
N ASP A 681 -10.15 16.48 23.69
CA ASP A 681 -10.40 17.87 23.34
C ASP A 681 -9.26 18.44 22.49
N GLU A 682 -8.04 17.93 22.70
CA GLU A 682 -6.85 18.24 21.90
C GLU A 682 -5.93 17.03 21.84
N TRP A 683 -5.42 16.72 20.65
CA TRP A 683 -4.26 15.85 20.50
C TRP A 683 -3.35 16.37 19.38
N LEU A 684 -2.19 16.88 19.78
CA LEU A 684 -1.14 17.36 18.89
C LEU A 684 0.10 16.47 19.03
N ARG A 685 0.67 16.07 17.90
CA ARG A 685 1.91 15.30 17.85
C ARG A 685 3.00 16.08 17.11
N ASP A 686 4.06 16.44 17.79
CA ASP A 686 5.25 17.07 17.22
C ASP A 686 6.31 15.98 16.94
N VAL A 687 6.77 15.84 15.70
CA VAL A 687 7.80 14.88 15.32
C VAL A 687 9.01 15.61 14.76
N ARG A 688 10.19 15.37 15.34
CA ARG A 688 11.48 15.93 14.91
C ARG A 688 12.45 14.80 14.68
N TRP A 689 13.25 14.89 13.63
CA TRP A 689 14.27 13.88 13.35
C TRP A 689 15.50 14.46 12.68
N THR A 690 16.60 13.71 12.79
CA THR A 690 17.85 13.98 12.09
C THR A 690 18.37 12.72 11.39
N ASN A 691 19.22 12.91 10.37
CA ASN A 691 19.91 11.82 9.69
C ASN A 691 20.95 11.09 10.57
N LYS A 692 21.13 11.51 11.83
CA LYS A 692 22.03 10.88 12.80
C LYS A 692 21.37 9.79 13.62
N GLY A 693 20.11 9.43 13.32
CA GLY A 693 19.36 8.41 14.04
C GLY A 693 18.75 8.91 15.34
N GLU A 694 18.41 10.20 15.40
CA GLU A 694 17.72 10.83 16.51
C GLU A 694 16.31 11.22 16.06
N VAL A 695 15.28 10.73 16.77
CA VAL A 695 13.88 11.09 16.55
C VAL A 695 13.23 11.45 17.88
N THR A 696 12.51 12.56 17.93
CA THR A 696 11.71 12.97 19.08
C THR A 696 10.26 13.09 18.66
N VAL A 697 9.37 12.41 19.38
CA VAL A 697 7.91 12.50 19.25
C VAL A 697 7.37 13.11 20.54
N VAL A 698 6.69 14.24 20.45
CA VAL A 698 6.03 14.90 21.58
C VAL A 698 4.52 14.87 21.35
N ASP A 699 3.82 14.08 22.16
CA ASP A 699 2.36 14.02 22.17
C ASP A 699 1.81 14.93 23.28
N THR A 700 1.06 15.97 22.91
CA THR A 700 0.27 16.79 23.83
C THR A 700 -1.18 16.35 23.74
N VAL A 701 -1.72 15.80 24.83
CA VAL A 701 -3.07 15.25 24.90
C VAL A 701 -3.86 15.95 26.00
N VAL A 702 -5.03 16.48 25.65
CA VAL A 702 -6.06 16.93 26.59
C VAL A 702 -7.29 16.06 26.36
N LEU A 703 -7.60 15.19 27.31
CA LEU A 703 -8.75 14.30 27.27
C LEU A 703 -10.02 15.06 27.68
N ASN A 704 -11.14 14.67 27.06
CA ASN A 704 -12.44 15.26 27.36
C ASN A 704 -12.92 14.90 28.79
N GLU A 705 -12.47 13.76 29.31
CA GLU A 705 -12.76 13.22 30.62
C GLU A 705 -11.48 12.71 31.28
N THR A 706 -11.47 12.66 32.61
CA THR A 706 -10.35 12.06 33.35
C THR A 706 -10.44 10.54 33.21
N VAL A 707 -9.41 9.90 32.66
CA VAL A 707 -9.35 8.44 32.56
C VAL A 707 -8.74 7.83 33.82
N PRO A 708 -9.20 6.65 34.26
CA PRO A 708 -8.65 5.98 35.43
C PRO A 708 -7.25 5.41 35.18
N ALA A 709 -6.54 5.10 36.25
CA ALA A 709 -5.28 4.35 36.19
C ALA A 709 -5.46 3.02 35.45
N GLY A 710 -4.44 2.59 34.71
CA GLY A 710 -4.44 1.40 33.85
C GLY A 710 -5.02 1.64 32.44
N THR A 711 -5.57 2.84 32.16
CA THR A 711 -6.07 3.16 30.82
C THR A 711 -4.90 3.37 29.85
N GLU A 712 -4.90 2.64 28.73
CA GLU A 712 -3.96 2.85 27.64
C GLU A 712 -4.29 4.15 26.89
N VAL A 713 -3.31 5.05 26.83
CA VAL A 713 -3.46 6.36 26.18
C VAL A 713 -2.81 6.37 24.79
N LEU A 714 -1.60 5.84 24.67
CA LEU A 714 -0.80 5.81 23.44
C LEU A 714 -0.19 4.43 23.22
N ARG A 715 0.10 4.09 21.97
CA ARG A 715 0.73 2.83 21.58
C ARG A 715 1.85 3.03 20.57
N PHE A 716 2.87 2.17 20.61
CA PHE A 716 3.91 2.03 19.59
C PHE A 716 4.16 0.56 19.22
N HIS A 717 3.97 0.23 17.95
CA HIS A 717 4.31 -1.03 17.29
C HIS A 717 5.78 -0.99 16.89
N THR A 718 6.59 -1.87 17.49
CA THR A 718 8.03 -1.96 17.21
C THR A 718 8.31 -2.97 16.11
N GLY A 719 9.46 -2.86 15.45
CA GLY A 719 9.94 -3.88 14.51
C GLY A 719 10.55 -5.12 15.16
N SER A 720 10.53 -5.25 16.50
CA SER A 720 11.09 -6.39 17.21
C SER A 720 10.10 -7.54 17.31
N SER A 721 10.50 -8.75 16.90
CA SER A 721 9.74 -9.98 17.14
C SER A 721 10.00 -10.60 18.52
N ILE A 722 10.97 -10.08 19.27
CA ILE A 722 11.34 -10.57 20.60
C ILE A 722 11.05 -9.52 21.68
N PRO A 723 10.82 -9.92 22.93
CA PRO A 723 10.59 -8.99 24.03
C PRO A 723 11.69 -7.93 24.15
N LEU A 724 11.27 -6.71 24.41
CA LEU A 724 12.09 -5.51 24.57
C LEU A 724 12.61 -5.42 26.01
N GLY A 725 13.82 -4.87 26.18
CA GLY A 725 14.35 -4.56 27.50
C GLY A 725 13.67 -3.32 28.08
N LEU A 726 12.79 -3.50 29.06
CA LEU A 726 12.08 -2.40 29.72
C LEU A 726 12.72 -2.04 31.06
N SER A 727 12.93 -0.75 31.29
CA SER A 727 13.41 -0.22 32.58
C SER A 727 12.79 1.15 32.88
N GLY A 728 12.67 1.51 34.15
CA GLY A 728 12.16 2.81 34.58
C GLY A 728 11.15 2.73 35.71
N ASN A 729 10.72 3.90 36.18
CA ASN A 729 9.66 4.08 37.16
C ASN A 729 9.04 5.47 37.03
N ALA A 730 7.79 5.63 37.48
CA ALA A 730 7.12 6.90 37.76
C ALA A 730 7.44 8.07 36.80
N GLY A 731 7.00 7.97 35.54
CA GLY A 731 7.07 9.06 34.55
C GLY A 731 8.33 9.10 33.68
N LYS A 732 9.36 8.31 33.99
CA LYS A 732 10.53 8.08 33.11
C LYS A 732 10.74 6.59 32.84
N TRP A 733 10.76 6.24 31.57
CA TRP A 733 10.93 4.86 31.11
C TRP A 733 11.93 4.78 29.97
N ALA A 734 12.53 3.62 29.79
CA ALA A 734 13.33 3.29 28.62
C ALA A 734 13.00 1.88 28.13
N SER A 735 12.96 1.72 26.83
CA SER A 735 12.88 0.45 26.12
C SER A 735 14.09 0.31 25.20
N GLU A 736 14.80 -0.80 25.29
CA GLU A 736 16.00 -1.08 24.50
C GLU A 736 15.87 -2.43 23.79
N TRP A 737 16.24 -2.45 22.51
CA TRP A 737 16.37 -3.69 21.74
C TRP A 737 17.33 -3.46 20.57
N SER A 738 18.11 -4.49 20.23
CA SER A 738 19.08 -4.42 19.14
C SER A 738 19.98 -3.16 19.25
N SER A 739 19.95 -2.24 18.28
CA SER A 739 20.70 -0.98 18.27
C SER A 739 19.89 0.24 18.72
N VAL A 740 18.66 0.02 19.18
CA VAL A 740 17.65 1.06 19.44
C VAL A 740 17.45 1.28 20.92
N ARG A 741 17.37 2.55 21.32
CA ARG A 741 16.88 3.00 22.62
C ARG A 741 15.72 3.97 22.43
N MET A 742 14.57 3.64 23.02
CA MET A 742 13.43 4.55 23.18
C MET A 742 13.34 5.00 24.63
N ALA A 743 13.46 6.30 24.89
CA ALA A 743 13.27 6.90 26.21
C ALA A 743 11.97 7.70 26.25
N PHE A 744 11.26 7.62 27.37
CA PHE A 744 9.96 8.26 27.58
C PHE A 744 10.03 9.17 28.80
N SER A 745 9.47 10.37 28.68
CA SER A 745 9.27 11.32 29.78
C SER A 745 7.89 11.94 29.66
N ALA A 746 7.08 11.87 30.71
CA ALA A 746 5.72 12.40 30.71
C ALA A 746 5.48 13.41 31.85
N THR A 747 4.59 14.38 31.63
CA THR A 747 4.14 15.31 32.69
C THR A 747 3.20 14.64 33.70
N ALA A 748 2.46 13.61 33.27
CA ALA A 748 1.64 12.76 34.12
C ALA A 748 2.35 11.42 34.40
N ALA A 749 2.05 10.80 35.54
CA ALA A 749 2.64 9.51 35.90
C ALA A 749 2.13 8.40 34.98
N MET A 750 3.05 7.70 34.29
CA MET A 750 2.74 6.62 33.33
C MET A 750 3.41 5.31 33.70
N VAL A 751 2.77 4.20 33.30
CA VAL A 751 3.33 2.85 33.25
C VAL A 751 3.49 2.43 31.80
N ILE A 752 4.63 1.84 31.46
CA ILE A 752 4.86 1.26 30.14
C ILE A 752 5.00 -0.25 30.30
N ASP A 753 4.25 -0.99 29.49
CA ASP A 753 4.48 -2.42 29.31
C ASP A 753 4.57 -2.77 27.83
N GLN A 754 4.73 -4.06 27.54
CA GLN A 754 4.76 -4.58 26.18
C GLN A 754 3.84 -5.78 26.02
N VAL A 755 3.29 -5.93 24.82
CA VAL A 755 2.46 -7.08 24.43
C VAL A 755 2.85 -7.58 23.05
N PRO A 756 2.83 -8.90 22.80
CA PRO A 756 2.94 -9.44 21.46
C PRO A 756 1.72 -9.07 20.63
N TRP A 757 1.94 -8.78 19.34
CA TRP A 757 0.90 -8.39 18.39
C TRP A 757 1.05 -9.16 17.08
N PRO A 758 -0.05 -9.58 16.43
CA PRO A 758 0.04 -10.22 15.12
C PRO A 758 0.42 -9.19 14.05
N ASP A 759 1.28 -9.59 13.11
CA ASP A 759 1.72 -8.75 12.00
C ASP A 759 1.33 -9.40 10.66
N ARG A 760 0.78 -8.60 9.75
CA ARG A 760 0.49 -8.99 8.37
C ARG A 760 1.50 -8.43 7.38
N SER A 761 2.37 -7.56 7.85
CA SER A 761 3.49 -6.99 7.14
C SER A 761 4.67 -7.98 7.00
N GLY A 762 4.72 -9.06 7.80
CA GLY A 762 5.74 -10.10 7.74
C GLY A 762 5.31 -11.48 8.28
N PRO A 763 6.17 -12.52 8.19
CA PRO A 763 5.84 -13.89 8.60
C PRO A 763 5.82 -14.15 10.13
N LYS A 764 6.03 -13.12 10.96
CA LYS A 764 6.12 -13.21 12.43
C LYS A 764 5.46 -11.99 13.06
N GLY A 765 4.79 -12.17 14.21
CA GLY A 765 4.30 -11.05 15.02
C GLY A 765 5.43 -10.22 15.64
N HIS A 766 5.07 -9.09 16.23
CA HIS A 766 5.99 -8.10 16.82
C HIS A 766 5.59 -7.69 18.24
N GLN A 767 6.40 -6.86 18.90
CA GLN A 767 6.08 -6.30 20.21
C GLN A 767 5.50 -4.89 20.09
N CYS A 768 4.42 -4.62 20.82
CA CYS A 768 3.84 -3.30 21.00
C CYS A 768 4.12 -2.78 22.40
N LEU A 769 4.60 -1.54 22.51
CA LEU A 769 4.67 -0.78 23.76
C LEU A 769 3.34 -0.09 24.01
N ARG A 770 2.75 -0.30 25.20
CA ARG A 770 1.53 0.38 25.63
C ARG A 770 1.86 1.41 26.70
N ILE A 771 1.38 2.63 26.51
CA ILE A 771 1.59 3.74 27.44
C ILE A 771 0.31 3.95 28.23
N MET A 772 0.33 3.58 29.51
CA MET A 772 -0.85 3.57 30.37
C MET A 772 -0.77 4.62 31.46
N ALA A 773 -1.91 5.22 31.80
CA ALA A 773 -2.01 6.13 32.94
C ALA A 773 -1.71 5.39 34.26
N ALA A 774 -0.77 5.88 35.06
CA ALA A 774 -0.48 5.30 36.39
C ALA A 774 -1.46 5.79 37.47
N SER A 775 -2.11 6.93 37.22
CA SER A 775 -3.08 7.60 38.09
C SER A 775 -4.19 8.22 37.24
N PRO A 776 -5.33 8.64 37.82
CA PRO A 776 -6.34 9.40 37.10
C PRO A 776 -5.71 10.57 36.32
N THR A 777 -5.90 10.58 35.00
CA THR A 777 -5.19 11.50 34.08
C THR A 777 -6.19 12.13 33.12
N ARG A 778 -6.11 13.45 32.96
CA ARG A 778 -6.87 14.19 31.94
C ARG A 778 -5.96 14.83 30.91
N GLU A 779 -4.80 15.30 31.34
CA GLU A 779 -3.84 15.99 30.48
C GLU A 779 -2.47 15.32 30.61
N LEU A 780 -1.79 15.14 29.50
CA LEU A 780 -0.40 14.69 29.50
C LEU A 780 0.36 15.24 28.30
N THR A 781 1.64 15.52 28.53
CA THR A 781 2.63 15.69 27.46
C THR A 781 3.62 14.55 27.58
N LEU A 782 3.67 13.67 26.58
CA LEU A 782 4.63 12.57 26.48
C LEU A 782 5.72 12.95 25.49
N THR A 783 6.96 13.01 25.94
CA THR A 783 8.14 13.08 25.07
C THR A 783 8.75 11.69 24.93
N THR A 784 8.76 11.18 23.71
CA THR A 784 9.42 9.94 23.31
C THR A 784 10.66 10.28 22.49
N THR A 785 11.85 9.89 22.96
CA THR A 785 13.11 10.06 22.24
C THR A 785 13.62 8.71 21.78
N ILE A 786 13.85 8.57 20.48
CA ILE A 786 14.30 7.33 19.84
C ILE A 786 15.70 7.62 19.30
N THR A 787 16.67 6.87 19.79
CA THR A 787 18.06 6.96 19.33
C THR A 787 18.51 5.60 18.82
N PHE A 788 19.12 5.59 17.66
CA PHE A 788 19.73 4.41 17.06
C PHE A 788 20.95 4.84 16.28
N THR A 789 21.90 3.92 16.09
CA THR A 789 23.07 4.22 15.26
C THR A 789 22.69 3.96 13.80
N PRO A 790 22.74 4.97 12.90
CA PRO A 790 22.55 4.74 11.48
C PRO A 790 23.49 3.63 11.02
N SER A 791 22.93 2.58 10.44
CA SER A 791 23.73 1.50 9.88
C SER A 791 24.62 2.07 8.78
N LYS A 792 25.84 1.56 8.67
CA LYS A 792 26.82 2.00 7.67
C LYS A 792 27.17 0.82 6.77
N PRO A 793 27.44 1.08 5.48
CA PRO A 793 28.08 0.08 4.63
C PRO A 793 29.35 -0.42 5.29
N LYS A 794 29.59 -1.74 5.20
CA LYS A 794 30.89 -2.30 5.56
C LYS A 794 31.97 -1.60 4.73
N GLY A 795 33.13 -1.29 5.32
CA GLY A 795 34.17 -0.51 4.63
C GLY A 795 33.84 0.97 4.39
N HIS A 796 32.79 1.53 4.99
CA HIS A 796 32.48 2.97 4.90
C HIS A 796 33.67 3.88 5.25
N ASP A 797 34.46 3.47 6.24
CA ASP A 797 35.64 4.20 6.70
C ASP A 797 36.87 4.00 5.81
N ALA A 798 36.80 3.07 4.84
CA ALA A 798 37.80 2.92 3.80
C ALA A 798 37.59 3.97 2.70
N VAL A 799 38.68 4.39 2.07
CA VAL A 799 38.63 5.35 0.95
C VAL A 799 38.03 4.69 -0.31
N PRO A 800 37.44 5.46 -1.23
CA PRO A 800 37.01 4.93 -2.54
C PRO A 800 38.18 4.34 -3.33
N TYR A 801 37.91 3.37 -4.20
CA TYR A 801 38.92 2.66 -4.99
C TYR A 801 39.86 3.59 -5.77
N GLU A 802 39.35 4.65 -6.38
CA GLU A 802 40.16 5.65 -7.11
C GLU A 802 41.15 6.38 -6.21
N GLN A 803 40.76 6.65 -4.96
CA GLN A 803 41.66 7.27 -3.98
C GLN A 803 42.67 6.26 -3.45
N TYR A 804 42.24 5.02 -3.20
CA TYR A 804 43.13 3.91 -2.83
C TYR A 804 44.22 3.68 -3.88
N ARG A 805 43.87 3.74 -5.17
CA ARG A 805 44.80 3.68 -6.31
C ARG A 805 45.83 4.80 -6.32
N ARG A 806 45.48 6.00 -5.87
CA ARG A 806 46.40 7.15 -5.79
C ARG A 806 47.33 7.08 -4.58
N GLN A 807 46.91 6.40 -3.51
CA GLN A 807 47.69 6.26 -2.28
C GLN A 807 48.84 5.24 -2.40
N HIS A 808 48.81 4.37 -3.41
CA HIS A 808 49.79 3.32 -3.59
C HIS A 808 50.45 3.45 -4.97
N THR A 809 51.78 3.51 -4.99
CA THR A 809 52.55 3.72 -6.23
C THR A 809 52.64 2.40 -7.00
N PRO A 810 52.49 2.39 -8.34
CA PRO A 810 52.67 1.17 -9.12
C PRO A 810 54.13 0.73 -9.11
N GLU A 811 54.43 -0.33 -8.37
CA GLU A 811 55.62 -1.14 -8.61
C GLU A 811 55.22 -2.31 -9.52
N GLY A 812 55.89 -2.45 -10.66
CA GLY A 812 55.68 -3.58 -11.56
C GLY A 812 56.13 -4.87 -10.86
N SER A 813 55.17 -5.66 -10.40
CA SER A 813 55.46 -6.99 -9.85
C SER A 813 55.70 -7.96 -11.00
N THR A 814 56.80 -8.73 -10.93
CA THR A 814 57.11 -9.81 -11.85
C THR A 814 56.80 -11.19 -11.26
N GLN A 815 56.01 -11.27 -10.18
CA GLN A 815 55.69 -12.54 -9.53
C GLN A 815 54.79 -13.43 -10.42
N ASN A 816 55.10 -14.71 -10.53
CA ASN A 816 54.22 -15.65 -11.24
C ASN A 816 52.83 -15.73 -10.58
N LEU A 817 51.81 -16.01 -11.40
CA LEU A 817 50.45 -16.25 -10.94
C LEU A 817 50.42 -17.32 -9.84
N GLN A 818 49.64 -17.07 -8.78
CA GLN A 818 49.40 -18.00 -7.68
C GLN A 818 47.98 -18.53 -7.77
N VAL A 819 47.81 -19.85 -7.68
CA VAL A 819 46.50 -20.51 -7.58
C VAL A 819 46.35 -21.07 -6.18
N ILE A 820 45.24 -20.74 -5.53
CA ILE A 820 44.87 -21.18 -4.20
C ILE A 820 43.60 -22.02 -4.36
N GLN A 821 43.73 -23.33 -4.18
CA GLN A 821 42.59 -24.24 -4.22
C GLN A 821 41.60 -23.89 -3.11
N ALA A 822 40.29 -23.95 -3.37
CA ALA A 822 39.27 -23.56 -2.39
C ALA A 822 39.40 -24.40 -1.11
N GLU A 823 39.67 -25.70 -1.21
CA GLU A 823 39.89 -26.59 -0.06
C GLU A 823 41.12 -26.25 0.79
N ALA A 824 42.08 -25.50 0.23
CA ALA A 824 43.23 -24.99 0.97
C ALA A 824 42.90 -23.69 1.75
N MET A 825 41.72 -23.11 1.50
CA MET A 825 41.22 -21.98 2.28
C MET A 825 40.61 -22.50 3.59
N VAL A 826 41.05 -21.94 4.71
CA VAL A 826 40.52 -22.28 6.03
C VAL A 826 39.21 -21.53 6.24
N GLY A 827 38.10 -22.26 6.36
CA GLY A 827 36.85 -21.72 6.84
C GLY A 827 36.95 -21.40 8.33
N LYS A 828 36.69 -20.16 8.74
CA LYS A 828 36.70 -19.80 10.18
C LYS A 828 35.47 -20.33 10.94
N ASP A 829 34.42 -20.71 10.20
CA ASP A 829 33.15 -21.22 10.73
C ASP A 829 32.86 -22.65 10.23
N ALA A 830 32.40 -23.52 11.13
CA ALA A 830 32.07 -24.90 10.80
C ALA A 830 30.76 -24.99 10.02
N ARG A 831 30.83 -25.18 8.69
CA ARG A 831 29.83 -25.88 7.82
C ARG A 831 30.13 -25.82 6.29
N PHE A 832 31.36 -25.54 5.86
CA PHE A 832 31.73 -25.71 4.44
C PHE A 832 31.81 -27.19 4.07
N THR A 833 31.45 -27.54 2.83
CA THR A 833 31.60 -28.92 2.34
C THR A 833 32.52 -28.96 1.13
N VAL A 834 33.56 -29.80 1.22
CA VAL A 834 34.45 -30.11 0.10
C VAL A 834 33.84 -31.26 -0.70
N SER A 835 33.78 -31.14 -2.03
CA SER A 835 33.25 -32.18 -2.91
C SER A 835 34.05 -32.32 -4.20
N GLU A 836 34.30 -33.58 -4.55
CA GLU A 836 34.86 -34.03 -5.85
C GLU A 836 33.76 -34.39 -6.87
N LYS A 837 32.48 -34.26 -6.49
CA LYS A 837 31.33 -34.66 -7.31
C LYS A 837 30.80 -33.56 -8.23
N LYS A 838 31.40 -32.37 -8.21
CA LYS A 838 30.94 -31.25 -9.05
C LYS A 838 31.52 -31.42 -10.44
N VAL A 839 30.66 -31.36 -11.46
CA VAL A 839 31.10 -31.44 -12.85
C VAL A 839 32.06 -30.28 -13.13
N GLY A 840 33.09 -30.46 -13.97
CA GLY A 840 34.00 -29.35 -14.33
C GLY A 840 35.00 -28.88 -13.24
N ALA A 841 35.02 -29.51 -12.06
CA ALA A 841 36.00 -29.25 -11.00
C ALA A 841 36.54 -30.56 -10.41
N LYS A 842 37.83 -30.60 -10.05
CA LYS A 842 38.43 -31.77 -9.38
C LYS A 842 38.00 -31.83 -7.91
N THR A 843 38.09 -30.69 -7.24
CA THR A 843 37.71 -30.45 -5.85
C THR A 843 37.07 -29.07 -5.79
N SER A 844 36.11 -28.88 -4.89
CA SER A 844 35.42 -27.59 -4.75
C SER A 844 34.79 -27.45 -3.37
N ILE A 845 34.56 -26.22 -2.95
CA ILE A 845 33.77 -25.90 -1.76
C ILE A 845 32.36 -25.48 -2.16
N TYR A 846 31.37 -25.97 -1.41
CA TYR A 846 29.99 -25.51 -1.43
C TYR A 846 29.44 -25.37 -0.01
N ASN A 847 28.16 -24.97 0.12
CA ASN A 847 27.49 -24.59 1.37
C ASN A 847 28.01 -23.28 2.01
N TRP A 848 28.66 -22.43 1.22
CA TRP A 848 28.96 -21.05 1.61
C TRP A 848 27.73 -20.16 1.40
N ASN A 849 26.72 -20.35 2.27
CA ASN A 849 25.36 -19.83 2.07
C ASN A 849 24.96 -18.74 3.06
N ASP A 850 25.50 -18.77 4.29
CA ASP A 850 25.00 -17.91 5.38
C ASP A 850 25.84 -16.62 5.51
N PRO A 851 25.22 -15.46 5.75
CA PRO A 851 25.94 -14.22 6.08
C PRO A 851 26.92 -14.42 7.25
N GLY A 852 28.08 -13.77 7.18
CA GLY A 852 29.18 -13.86 8.15
C GLY A 852 30.20 -14.96 7.86
N GLN A 853 29.82 -16.02 7.13
CA GLN A 853 30.74 -17.11 6.80
C GLN A 853 31.95 -16.61 6.00
N THR A 854 33.14 -16.99 6.45
CA THR A 854 34.41 -16.50 5.90
C THR A 854 35.29 -17.63 5.36
N LEU A 855 35.76 -17.48 4.12
CA LEU A 855 36.87 -18.27 3.56
C LEU A 855 38.16 -17.46 3.67
N SER A 856 39.22 -18.05 4.23
CA SER A 856 40.50 -17.37 4.46
C SER A 856 41.67 -18.13 3.84
N ALA A 857 42.58 -17.43 3.17
CA ALA A 857 43.80 -18.00 2.60
C ALA A 857 45.04 -17.21 3.04
N ARG A 858 46.18 -17.90 3.17
CA ARG A 858 47.49 -17.26 3.32
C ARG A 858 48.14 -17.13 1.95
N ILE A 859 48.65 -15.94 1.66
CA ILE A 859 49.22 -15.59 0.36
C ILE A 859 50.64 -15.09 0.53
N GLY A 860 51.58 -15.73 -0.17
CA GLY A 860 52.96 -15.30 -0.24
C GLY A 860 53.21 -14.32 -1.37
N VAL A 861 53.50 -13.08 -1.02
CA VAL A 861 53.79 -12.02 -1.99
C VAL A 861 55.30 -11.80 -2.01
N GLY A 862 55.94 -12.18 -3.12
CA GLY A 862 57.39 -12.12 -3.30
C GLY A 862 57.90 -10.71 -3.60
N GLN A 863 57.05 -9.86 -4.16
CA GLN A 863 57.33 -8.46 -4.49
C GLN A 863 56.12 -7.59 -4.18
N ALA A 864 56.33 -6.43 -3.54
CA ALA A 864 55.27 -5.47 -3.35
C ALA A 864 54.73 -4.97 -4.70
N GLY A 865 53.44 -4.68 -4.79
CA GLY A 865 52.85 -4.18 -6.02
C GLY A 865 51.35 -4.41 -6.12
N TRP A 866 50.82 -4.13 -7.31
CA TRP A 866 49.42 -4.33 -7.65
C TRP A 866 49.16 -5.75 -8.13
N TYR A 867 48.20 -6.38 -7.49
CA TYR A 867 47.70 -7.70 -7.85
C TYR A 867 46.20 -7.64 -8.12
N ARG A 868 45.70 -8.56 -8.93
CA ARG A 868 44.28 -8.79 -9.14
C ARG A 868 43.91 -10.18 -8.68
N ILE A 869 42.65 -10.32 -8.28
CA ILE A 869 42.11 -11.56 -7.73
C ILE A 869 40.98 -12.03 -8.65
N MET A 870 41.01 -13.31 -9.05
CA MET A 870 39.91 -13.98 -9.74
C MET A 870 39.46 -15.21 -8.98
N LEU A 871 38.19 -15.57 -9.10
CA LEU A 871 37.62 -16.79 -8.56
C LEU A 871 37.08 -17.64 -9.70
N LYS A 872 37.33 -18.95 -9.67
CA LYS A 872 36.50 -19.90 -10.40
C LYS A 872 35.32 -20.28 -9.51
N CYS A 873 34.12 -19.84 -9.86
CA CYS A 873 32.93 -20.01 -9.03
C CYS A 873 31.68 -20.33 -9.85
N CYS A 874 30.66 -20.92 -9.21
CA CYS A 874 29.33 -21.09 -9.81
C CYS A 874 28.22 -20.83 -8.79
N THR A 875 27.09 -20.32 -9.27
CA THR A 875 25.89 -20.05 -8.47
C THR A 875 24.63 -20.09 -9.33
N GLY A 876 23.52 -20.56 -8.75
CA GLY A 876 22.24 -20.70 -9.43
C GLY A 876 21.30 -19.51 -9.21
N ALA A 877 20.43 -19.25 -10.19
CA ALA A 877 19.53 -18.08 -10.21
C ALA A 877 18.48 -18.00 -9.07
N ASN A 878 18.25 -19.09 -8.32
CA ASN A 878 17.09 -19.22 -7.43
C ASN A 878 17.39 -19.02 -5.92
N HIS A 879 18.63 -18.76 -5.51
CA HIS A 879 19.02 -18.74 -4.08
C HIS A 879 19.50 -17.39 -3.55
N GLY A 880 19.06 -16.28 -4.17
CA GLY A 880 19.56 -14.94 -3.84
C GLY A 880 20.88 -14.64 -4.57
N ILE A 881 21.25 -13.37 -4.66
CA ILE A 881 22.46 -12.92 -5.36
C ILE A 881 23.62 -12.96 -4.33
N PRO A 882 24.66 -13.79 -4.54
CA PRO A 882 25.80 -13.82 -3.62
C PRO A 882 26.55 -12.48 -3.60
N VAL A 883 26.76 -11.95 -2.41
CA VAL A 883 27.58 -10.75 -2.17
C VAL A 883 28.71 -11.09 -1.22
N ARG A 884 29.95 -10.78 -1.61
CA ARG A 884 31.15 -11.02 -0.79
C ARG A 884 31.93 -9.74 -0.53
N SER A 885 32.57 -9.63 0.63
CA SER A 885 33.61 -8.63 0.85
C SER A 885 35.00 -9.26 0.79
N VAL A 886 36.01 -8.44 0.47
CA VAL A 886 37.42 -8.78 0.48
C VAL A 886 38.12 -8.00 1.58
N ALA A 887 38.78 -8.71 2.50
CA ALA A 887 39.70 -8.11 3.45
C ALA A 887 41.12 -8.66 3.22
N ILE A 888 42.11 -7.77 3.36
CA ILE A 888 43.53 -8.09 3.36
C ILE A 888 44.07 -7.74 4.74
N ASP A 889 44.66 -8.72 5.42
CA ASP A 889 45.17 -8.60 6.79
C ASP A 889 44.12 -8.04 7.78
N GLY A 890 42.87 -8.52 7.63
CA GLY A 890 41.73 -8.12 8.46
C GLY A 890 41.15 -6.74 8.15
N LYS A 891 41.59 -6.07 7.07
CA LYS A 891 41.10 -4.74 6.68
C LYS A 891 40.47 -4.75 5.30
N ILE A 892 39.32 -4.07 5.16
CA ILE A 892 38.76 -3.74 3.86
C ILE A 892 39.67 -2.68 3.21
N PRO A 893 40.30 -2.95 2.06
CA PRO A 893 41.31 -2.06 1.49
C PRO A 893 40.72 -0.75 0.93
N PHE A 894 39.52 -0.82 0.35
CA PHE A 894 38.76 0.31 -0.20
C PHE A 894 37.26 0.01 -0.15
N ARG A 895 36.42 1.04 -0.20
CA ARG A 895 34.97 0.94 0.04
C ARG A 895 34.28 -0.14 -0.80
N GLU A 896 34.58 -0.20 -2.10
CA GLU A 896 33.95 -1.10 -3.06
C GLU A 896 34.33 -2.58 -2.81
N ALA A 897 35.48 -2.85 -2.18
CA ALA A 897 35.86 -4.20 -1.78
C ALA A 897 34.95 -4.78 -0.68
N ALA A 898 34.10 -3.97 -0.05
CA ALA A 898 33.16 -4.44 0.95
C ALA A 898 31.88 -5.09 0.39
N SER A 899 31.63 -4.95 -0.93
CA SER A 899 30.40 -5.45 -1.55
C SER A 899 30.64 -5.81 -3.02
N LEU A 900 31.14 -7.02 -3.26
CA LEU A 900 31.32 -7.61 -4.57
C LEU A 900 30.18 -8.56 -4.90
N VAL A 901 29.47 -8.28 -5.99
CA VAL A 901 28.31 -9.04 -6.46
C VAL A 901 28.76 -10.15 -7.41
N PHE A 902 28.23 -11.36 -7.23
CA PHE A 902 28.43 -12.49 -8.14
C PHE A 902 27.09 -12.84 -8.78
N GLU A 903 27.00 -12.74 -10.10
CA GLU A 903 25.77 -13.10 -10.80
C GLU A 903 25.69 -14.62 -11.02
N SER A 904 24.49 -15.09 -11.36
CA SER A 904 24.23 -16.50 -11.64
C SER A 904 25.01 -16.96 -12.87
N SER A 905 25.77 -18.05 -12.72
CA SER A 905 26.38 -18.78 -13.84
C SER A 905 25.42 -19.79 -14.49
N GLY A 906 24.19 -19.90 -13.98
CA GLY A 906 23.12 -20.72 -14.55
C GLY A 906 22.85 -22.02 -13.81
N GLY A 907 23.74 -22.41 -12.87
CA GLY A 907 23.58 -23.64 -12.11
C GLY A 907 24.60 -23.82 -10.98
N TRP A 908 24.59 -25.00 -10.38
CA TRP A 908 25.41 -25.37 -9.22
C TRP A 908 26.48 -26.42 -9.55
N SER A 909 26.66 -26.68 -10.83
CA SER A 909 27.51 -27.70 -11.41
C SER A 909 27.30 -29.11 -10.86
N ASN A 910 26.03 -29.50 -10.71
CA ASN A 910 25.64 -30.85 -10.32
C ASN A 910 25.58 -31.81 -11.52
N GLU A 911 25.12 -31.32 -12.68
CA GLU A 911 24.85 -32.12 -13.89
C GLU A 911 25.61 -31.57 -15.11
N THR A 912 25.81 -30.25 -15.16
CA THR A 912 26.51 -29.52 -16.22
C THR A 912 27.72 -28.78 -15.67
N ASP A 913 28.68 -28.42 -16.53
CA ASP A 913 29.80 -27.54 -16.16
C ASP A 913 29.29 -26.08 -16.16
N ASP A 914 29.03 -25.55 -14.97
CA ASP A 914 28.47 -24.20 -14.77
C ASP A 914 29.53 -23.23 -14.21
N TRP A 915 30.83 -23.59 -14.26
CA TRP A 915 31.90 -22.82 -13.64
C TRP A 915 32.33 -21.62 -14.50
N GLU A 916 32.50 -20.47 -13.85
CA GLU A 916 32.98 -19.26 -14.49
C GLU A 916 34.19 -18.67 -13.76
N MET A 917 35.12 -18.11 -14.53
CA MET A 917 36.21 -17.30 -14.01
C MET A 917 35.75 -15.85 -13.86
N ARG A 918 35.62 -15.37 -12.62
CA ARG A 918 35.19 -14.01 -12.31
C ARG A 918 36.28 -13.22 -11.62
N ALA A 919 36.63 -12.06 -12.17
CA ALA A 919 37.50 -11.10 -11.50
C ALA A 919 36.74 -10.38 -10.39
N LEU A 920 37.43 -10.12 -9.28
CA LEU A 920 36.86 -9.37 -8.17
C LEU A 920 36.76 -7.89 -8.53
N GLY A 921 35.57 -7.45 -8.92
CA GLY A 921 35.26 -6.06 -9.19
C GLY A 921 33.95 -5.88 -9.92
N VAL A 922 33.75 -4.68 -10.47
CA VAL A 922 32.61 -4.34 -11.33
C VAL A 922 33.04 -4.34 -12.79
N GLU A 923 32.12 -4.57 -13.71
CA GLU A 923 32.40 -4.62 -15.15
C GLU A 923 33.03 -3.32 -15.68
N ALA A 924 32.67 -2.18 -15.08
CA ALA A 924 33.27 -0.87 -15.39
C ALA A 924 34.78 -0.77 -15.11
N VAL A 925 35.37 -1.74 -14.38
CA VAL A 925 36.81 -1.84 -14.15
C VAL A 925 37.36 -3.06 -14.91
N PRO A 926 37.97 -2.87 -16.09
CA PRO A 926 38.48 -3.96 -16.91
C PRO A 926 39.45 -4.88 -16.16
N GLY A 927 39.09 -6.16 -16.05
CA GLY A 927 39.88 -7.16 -15.33
C GLY A 927 39.71 -7.14 -13.80
N GLY A 928 38.77 -6.36 -13.26
CA GLY A 928 38.48 -6.25 -11.83
C GLY A 928 39.39 -5.26 -11.09
N TYR A 929 39.10 -5.07 -9.81
CA TYR A 929 39.87 -4.17 -8.94
C TYR A 929 41.29 -4.68 -8.71
N ALA A 930 42.24 -3.75 -8.64
CA ALA A 930 43.61 -4.01 -8.24
C ALA A 930 43.79 -3.81 -6.72
N PHE A 931 44.44 -4.76 -6.08
CA PHE A 931 44.73 -4.79 -4.65
C PHE A 931 46.24 -4.64 -4.45
N PHE A 932 46.64 -3.72 -3.58
CA PHE A 932 48.05 -3.53 -3.26
C PHE A 932 48.47 -4.49 -2.15
N PHE A 933 49.54 -5.23 -2.38
CA PHE A 933 50.18 -6.08 -1.38
C PHE A 933 51.61 -5.62 -1.15
N THR A 934 52.09 -5.72 0.10
CA THR A 934 53.52 -5.55 0.40
C THR A 934 54.25 -6.88 0.19
N LYS A 935 55.58 -6.87 0.21
CA LYS A 935 56.35 -8.13 0.20
C LYS A 935 56.16 -8.82 1.55
N GLY A 936 55.77 -10.09 1.54
CA GLY A 936 55.60 -10.87 2.75
C GLY A 936 54.39 -11.79 2.71
N MET A 937 53.92 -12.16 3.91
CA MET A 937 52.80 -13.07 4.07
C MET A 937 51.55 -12.31 4.46
N HIS A 938 50.50 -12.47 3.66
CA HIS A 938 49.22 -11.81 3.84
C HIS A 938 48.11 -12.80 4.09
N THR A 939 47.06 -12.34 4.75
CA THR A 939 45.80 -13.08 4.85
C THR A 939 44.76 -12.44 3.95
N LEU A 940 44.25 -13.20 2.99
CA LEU A 940 43.09 -12.85 2.19
C LEU A 940 41.85 -13.46 2.82
N GLU A 941 40.82 -12.66 3.05
CA GLU A 941 39.53 -13.12 3.56
C GLU A 941 38.41 -12.72 2.61
N LEU A 942 37.56 -13.69 2.28
CA LEU A 942 36.34 -13.48 1.55
C LEU A 942 35.17 -13.79 2.49
N VAL A 943 34.33 -12.78 2.75
CA VAL A 943 33.23 -12.89 3.72
C VAL A 943 31.89 -12.84 2.99
N ASN A 944 30.96 -13.74 3.33
CA ASN A 944 29.59 -13.67 2.84
C ASN A 944 28.81 -12.55 3.54
N GLU A 945 28.34 -11.55 2.81
CA GLU A 945 27.64 -10.39 3.40
C GLU A 945 26.11 -10.52 3.40
N GLU A 946 25.52 -11.10 2.36
CA GLU A 946 24.06 -11.03 2.13
C GLU A 946 23.38 -12.38 1.97
N GLY A 947 24.10 -13.47 2.23
CA GLY A 947 23.64 -14.81 1.95
C GLY A 947 23.85 -15.16 0.47
N GLY A 948 23.10 -16.14 -0.01
CA GLY A 948 23.24 -16.68 -1.37
C GLY A 948 24.46 -17.60 -1.50
N GLY A 949 24.23 -18.80 -1.99
CA GLY A 949 25.27 -19.80 -2.14
C GLY A 949 26.25 -19.44 -3.26
N LEU A 950 27.53 -19.62 -3.01
CA LEU A 950 28.57 -19.53 -4.05
C LEU A 950 29.48 -20.74 -3.91
N ASN A 951 29.50 -21.60 -4.93
CA ASN A 951 30.49 -22.67 -4.98
C ASN A 951 31.79 -22.08 -5.50
N VAL A 952 32.92 -22.51 -4.94
CA VAL A 952 34.26 -22.03 -5.30
C VAL A 952 35.15 -23.23 -5.58
N ASP A 953 35.86 -23.19 -6.71
CA ASP A 953 36.87 -24.19 -7.10
C ASP A 953 38.25 -23.70 -6.67
N TYR A 954 38.69 -22.53 -7.16
CA TYR A 954 39.94 -21.91 -6.72
C TYR A 954 39.95 -20.38 -6.86
N VAL A 955 40.90 -19.76 -6.16
CA VAL A 955 41.22 -18.34 -6.23
C VAL A 955 42.56 -18.17 -6.96
N VAL A 956 42.65 -17.17 -7.82
CA VAL A 956 43.87 -16.83 -8.56
C VAL A 956 44.31 -15.42 -8.18
N LEU A 957 45.58 -15.27 -7.82
CA LEU A 957 46.24 -13.98 -7.64
C LEU A 957 47.30 -13.78 -8.74
N TYR A 958 47.25 -12.68 -9.46
CA TYR A 958 48.23 -12.37 -10.52
C TYR A 958 48.64 -10.89 -10.51
N PRO A 959 49.89 -10.56 -10.87
CA PRO A 959 50.35 -9.17 -10.87
C PRO A 959 49.91 -8.41 -12.14
N GLY A 960 49.75 -7.08 -12.01
CA GLY A 960 49.64 -6.16 -13.15
C GLY A 960 48.28 -6.10 -13.88
N ASP A 961 48.30 -5.55 -15.10
CA ASP A 961 47.14 -5.50 -16.01
C ASP A 961 47.04 -6.83 -16.81
N MET A 962 45.80 -7.33 -16.99
CA MET A 962 45.42 -8.63 -17.54
C MET A 962 46.38 -9.22 -18.61
N PRO A 963 46.80 -10.49 -18.49
CA PRO A 963 47.17 -11.24 -19.67
C PRO A 963 45.91 -11.44 -20.56
N LYS A 964 46.08 -11.43 -21.89
CA LYS A 964 44.98 -11.63 -22.86
C LYS A 964 44.09 -12.82 -22.47
N ALA A 965 42.77 -12.73 -22.68
CA ALA A 965 41.76 -13.73 -22.27
C ALA A 965 42.09 -15.19 -22.63
N GLU A 966 42.91 -15.42 -23.66
CA GLU A 966 43.43 -16.72 -24.07
C GLU A 966 44.39 -17.38 -23.06
N ALA A 967 45.09 -16.59 -22.23
CA ALA A 967 45.97 -17.09 -21.17
C ALA A 967 45.19 -17.67 -19.98
N ILE A 968 44.00 -17.12 -19.68
CA ILE A 968 43.15 -17.53 -18.55
C ILE A 968 42.45 -18.86 -18.84
N LYS A 969 42.02 -19.10 -20.09
CA LYS A 969 41.46 -20.40 -20.52
C LYS A 969 42.47 -21.55 -20.47
N ARG A 970 43.78 -21.25 -20.33
CA ARG A 970 44.88 -22.22 -20.30
C ARG A 970 45.48 -22.43 -18.90
N VAL A 971 44.94 -21.78 -17.87
CA VAL A 971 45.35 -22.06 -16.48
C VAL A 971 44.77 -23.41 -16.09
N ASP A 972 45.56 -24.46 -16.35
CA ASP A 972 45.30 -25.81 -15.88
C ASP A 972 45.82 -25.93 -14.43
N PRO A 973 44.93 -26.04 -13.43
CA PRO A 973 45.33 -26.15 -12.02
C PRO A 973 46.11 -27.43 -11.71
N THR A 974 46.22 -28.37 -12.65
CA THR A 974 47.02 -29.61 -12.49
C THR A 974 48.49 -29.45 -12.88
N ARG A 975 48.88 -28.31 -13.48
CA ARG A 975 50.28 -27.96 -13.74
C ARG A 975 50.71 -26.84 -12.81
N VAL A 976 51.03 -27.21 -11.58
CA VAL A 976 51.76 -26.35 -10.64
C VAL A 976 53.25 -26.57 -10.90
N ASP A 977 53.78 -25.92 -11.93
CA ASP A 977 55.23 -25.74 -12.17
C ASP A 977 55.48 -24.32 -12.71
#